data_AF-A0A7Y3AHZ8-F1
#
_entry.id   AF-A0A7Y3AHZ8-F1
#
_cell.length_a   1.000
_cell.length_b   1.000
_cell.length_c   1.000
_cell.angle_alpha   90.00
_cell.angle_beta   90.00
_cell.angle_gamma   90.00
#
_symmetry.space_group_name_H-M   'P 1'
#
loop_
_entity.id
_entity.type
_entity.pdbx_description
1 polymer ?
#
loop_
_entity_poly.entity_id
_entity_poly.type
_entity_poly.pdbx_seq_one_letter_code
_entity_poly.pdbx_strand_id
1 'polypeptide(L)'
;MSIEQKQFESMEAFRTFNQAITTVRLYPAKSPQVTSAIEKAYQTLKSCARKFTEISYSNTAVGSLLCGAEMPAELGAEFEAFIIFRHLQLLDLKHVVFKPAFDRNLFNNIISVFTSRKDEISREGGGRPFVDGLGLKQFFPDYYQGAVDEQRTPETSSDLLQLSKSVPDGVLGYLIREHGRDELLAKSRKIFPSNERATEVVLAGIARILDHLSAFYLDDKRVLSISFTRFIENCETLLIEETREVVAHAVADSLIDKLSKQLMVLLLVQDYPAGLGDNLFHLFVTKMADERFRETIVLLRDLSTRLKQQKAANAAQAKLFSAALNKLLATSKGKQFLGREKAQSLLESGEEGRREKRVDAGVKALLSGNTETFNNDEFVLGLPSALDKMIKSGGSEDVLRVVELLTKEIHLRNDNDKQRLIHCLVLIAEQLIANDLWDLLDEMSGNLLSWIEEFDTADSLYEKGVTILQALMTYGWYNDKCQNADQILNTFHKIRSGSLNKSPPCIAIIGRVQDRTYDRELFESFLDAYLFTPKDSLEGKRLPMMGRSAGSFLVDRLLVEQKTSNRLNIIDLLAEMGSIALPVVIERIQEPMPWFGKRNLVTLTTRIGGPEHVQMILPLLKHDDIRVQREAFVCIHSISGDHRKKALLQCLNICSEAMRCDVVKAMRPYSDSECAQHLSVLLTDQEHYSEENRQPLVLEVLEVLSRSRSIEGKNALTQFLSNKKKKANRNLSEIAWKTASAGLKQLETVIGSQDSTAHSVPQTEPKAEMFERSSPASQAREKVAAVQLPQDYSELPGADQVNEFLFQGKNELAKEALVKIIGKMARERKFEAAERLREWLIEIDPMALSEIIRAAEIIEHEKVSSIDQSDAEAWSELYDLLSTEEFATLYHGMKRKSYKSDEYIVRQGSKESNLYFVTSGKIKIFFEDERGEILVKTARRGDVFGAETVFDSTVWTVNAACLTKAEVLILGVDQLLIWRTELPSLESRLTDFCLKLKDDQVFATQGSRDRRRSERHKVSGRVSSLLLDDNGSLTGIASKGELVDISEGGVSFLFRVSQKKNARLLLGRAIRVQIPIDLTVREQLEIDGEIIAVCGPQSLENEFSIHVNFREKLPEDMLESICNAGQEKTVQ
;
A
#
# COMPACT_ATOMS: atom_id res chain seq x y z
N MET A 1 24.57 3.82 -18.77
CA MET A 1 23.28 3.45 -19.41
C MET A 1 23.16 4.15 -20.74
N SER A 2 22.61 3.50 -21.78
CA SER A 2 22.40 4.15 -23.08
C SER A 2 21.23 5.16 -23.00
N ILE A 3 21.35 6.28 -23.71
CA ILE A 3 20.29 7.30 -23.83
C ILE A 3 19.02 6.68 -24.42
N GLU A 4 19.17 5.75 -25.37
CA GLU A 4 18.06 5.00 -25.98
C GLU A 4 17.24 4.21 -24.96
N GLN A 5 17.90 3.54 -24.00
CA GLN A 5 17.21 2.81 -22.94
C GLN A 5 16.44 3.76 -22.01
N LYS A 6 17.04 4.92 -21.66
CA LYS A 6 16.37 5.95 -20.84
C LYS A 6 15.16 6.53 -21.58
N GLN A 7 15.26 6.76 -22.88
CA GLN A 7 14.15 7.24 -23.71
C GLN A 7 13.01 6.22 -23.81
N PHE A 8 13.34 4.93 -24.05
CA PHE A 8 12.33 3.87 -24.16
C PHE A 8 11.53 3.69 -22.86
N GLU A 9 12.21 3.56 -21.72
CA GLU A 9 11.55 3.39 -20.42
C GLU A 9 10.76 4.65 -20.01
N SER A 10 11.26 5.84 -20.35
CA SER A 10 10.54 7.10 -20.12
C SER A 10 9.27 7.21 -20.97
N MET A 11 9.30 6.71 -22.21
CA MET A 11 8.10 6.64 -23.07
C MET A 11 7.03 5.72 -22.48
N GLU A 12 7.39 4.57 -21.91
CA GLU A 12 6.42 3.70 -21.24
C GLU A 12 5.78 4.37 -20.01
N ALA A 13 6.56 5.14 -19.25
CA ALA A 13 6.05 5.91 -18.13
C ALA A 13 5.05 6.98 -18.59
N PHE A 14 5.35 7.72 -19.65
CA PHE A 14 4.42 8.69 -20.24
C PHE A 14 3.18 8.04 -20.87
N ARG A 15 3.30 6.83 -21.44
CA ARG A 15 2.16 6.06 -21.96
C ARG A 15 1.18 5.71 -20.85
N THR A 16 1.70 5.22 -19.72
CA THR A 16 0.91 4.91 -18.53
C THR A 16 0.25 6.15 -17.94
N PHE A 17 0.97 7.28 -17.92
CA PHE A 17 0.43 8.57 -17.51
C PHE A 17 -0.71 9.07 -18.41
N ASN A 18 -0.54 8.97 -19.73
CA ASN A 18 -1.58 9.32 -20.69
C ASN A 18 -2.83 8.43 -20.54
N GLN A 19 -2.66 7.14 -20.25
CA GLN A 19 -3.79 6.23 -19.96
C GLN A 19 -4.55 6.64 -18.69
N ALA A 20 -3.86 7.06 -17.64
CA ALA A 20 -4.51 7.56 -16.42
C ALA A 20 -5.35 8.81 -16.70
N ILE A 21 -4.81 9.79 -17.42
CA ILE A 21 -5.55 11.01 -17.80
C ILE A 21 -6.78 10.68 -18.65
N THR A 22 -6.63 9.74 -19.60
CA THR A 22 -7.75 9.28 -20.43
C THR A 22 -8.84 8.64 -19.57
N THR A 23 -8.46 7.80 -18.60
CA THR A 23 -9.39 7.13 -17.69
C THR A 23 -10.11 8.14 -16.78
N VAL A 24 -9.40 9.13 -16.23
CA VAL A 24 -9.98 10.21 -15.41
C VAL A 24 -11.00 11.03 -16.20
N ARG A 25 -10.79 11.22 -17.51
CA ARG A 25 -11.72 11.96 -18.37
C ARG A 25 -12.97 11.15 -18.74
N LEU A 26 -12.88 9.82 -18.78
CA LEU A 26 -13.95 8.93 -19.22
C LEU A 26 -14.88 8.48 -18.09
N TYR A 27 -14.36 8.38 -16.86
CA TYR A 27 -15.07 7.81 -15.72
C TYR A 27 -15.13 8.78 -14.53
N PRO A 28 -16.13 8.67 -13.63
CA PRO A 28 -16.22 9.51 -12.45
C PRO A 28 -14.96 9.40 -11.57
N ALA A 29 -14.53 10.51 -10.96
CA ALA A 29 -13.31 10.60 -10.14
C ALA A 29 -13.26 9.59 -8.96
N LYS A 30 -14.42 9.09 -8.51
CA LYS A 30 -14.54 8.11 -7.42
C LYS A 30 -14.59 6.64 -7.89
N SER A 31 -14.46 6.37 -9.19
CA SER A 31 -14.52 5.00 -9.70
C SER A 31 -13.22 4.23 -9.40
N PRO A 32 -13.30 2.92 -9.04
CA PRO A 32 -12.10 2.11 -8.76
C PRO A 32 -11.09 2.07 -9.91
N GLN A 33 -11.57 2.14 -11.15
CA GLN A 33 -10.75 2.17 -12.36
C GLN A 33 -9.90 3.45 -12.44
N VAL A 34 -10.47 4.60 -12.07
CA VAL A 34 -9.73 5.88 -12.00
C VAL A 34 -8.68 5.83 -10.90
N THR A 35 -9.02 5.35 -9.70
CA THR A 35 -8.08 5.23 -8.59
C THR A 35 -6.90 4.30 -8.94
N SER A 36 -7.19 3.15 -9.56
CA SER A 36 -6.16 2.20 -10.00
C SER A 36 -5.27 2.77 -11.11
N ALA A 37 -5.84 3.48 -12.08
CA ALA A 37 -5.10 4.07 -13.19
C ALA A 37 -4.17 5.22 -12.72
N ILE A 38 -4.64 6.10 -11.83
CA ILE A 38 -3.83 7.15 -11.21
C ILE A 38 -2.67 6.54 -10.42
N GLU A 39 -2.95 5.52 -9.61
CA GLU A 39 -1.91 4.86 -8.79
C GLU A 39 -0.84 4.20 -9.65
N LYS A 40 -1.24 3.47 -10.70
CA LYS A 40 -0.30 2.86 -11.65
C LYS A 40 0.59 3.90 -12.33
N ALA A 41 0.02 5.01 -12.78
CA ALA A 41 0.78 6.09 -13.39
C ALA A 41 1.76 6.76 -12.40
N TYR A 42 1.32 7.00 -11.16
CA TYR A 42 2.16 7.54 -10.09
C TYR A 42 3.38 6.66 -9.83
N GLN A 43 3.17 5.36 -9.61
CA GLN A 43 4.26 4.42 -9.34
C GLN A 43 5.23 4.30 -10.51
N THR A 44 4.71 4.23 -11.74
CA THR A 44 5.54 4.07 -12.95
C THR A 44 6.42 5.31 -13.18
N LEU A 45 5.85 6.52 -13.10
CA LEU A 45 6.61 7.77 -13.25
C LEU A 45 7.62 7.97 -12.10
N LYS A 46 7.23 7.65 -10.85
CA LYS A 46 8.12 7.79 -9.69
C LYS A 46 9.29 6.80 -9.72
N SER A 47 9.03 5.55 -10.10
CA SER A 47 10.06 4.51 -10.29
C SER A 47 11.05 4.92 -11.37
N CYS A 48 10.55 5.35 -12.52
CA CYS A 48 11.37 5.77 -13.64
C CYS A 48 12.16 7.06 -13.31
N ALA A 49 11.57 8.02 -12.59
CA ALA A 49 12.26 9.25 -12.18
C ALA A 49 13.36 8.97 -11.14
N ARG A 50 13.14 8.03 -10.21
CA ARG A 50 14.17 7.57 -9.26
C ARG A 50 15.33 6.88 -9.98
N LYS A 51 15.03 6.03 -10.98
CA LYS A 51 16.04 5.31 -11.75
C LYS A 51 16.93 6.26 -12.57
N PHE A 52 16.36 7.34 -13.12
CA PHE A 52 17.05 8.22 -14.08
C PHE A 52 17.37 9.63 -13.61
N THR A 53 17.17 9.91 -12.30
CA THR A 53 17.29 11.22 -11.62
C THR A 53 16.36 12.32 -12.15
N GLU A 54 15.84 12.20 -13.35
CA GLU A 54 14.77 12.99 -13.94
C GLU A 54 14.21 12.32 -15.22
N ILE A 55 12.93 12.57 -15.48
CA ILE A 55 12.27 12.33 -16.76
C ILE A 55 11.74 13.67 -17.26
N SER A 56 12.01 14.02 -18.50
CA SER A 56 11.58 15.30 -19.05
C SER A 56 11.13 15.18 -20.49
N TYR A 57 10.19 16.03 -20.84
CA TYR A 57 9.71 16.26 -22.19
C TYR A 57 9.79 17.76 -22.50
N SER A 58 10.30 18.12 -23.67
CA SER A 58 10.42 19.52 -24.10
C SER A 58 10.11 19.68 -25.58
N ASN A 59 9.20 20.59 -25.92
CA ASN A 59 8.89 20.96 -27.29
C ASN A 59 9.66 22.24 -27.66
N THR A 60 10.69 22.11 -28.49
CA THR A 60 11.58 23.22 -28.87
C THR A 60 11.44 23.56 -30.35
N ALA A 61 11.95 24.72 -30.79
CA ALA A 61 11.96 25.10 -32.20
C ALA A 61 12.77 24.15 -33.11
N VAL A 62 13.59 23.27 -32.52
CA VAL A 62 14.45 22.30 -33.21
C VAL A 62 13.80 20.89 -33.24
N GLY A 63 12.75 20.66 -32.46
CA GLY A 63 12.05 19.36 -32.35
C GLY A 63 11.65 19.00 -30.92
N SER A 64 10.97 17.86 -30.78
CA SER A 64 10.57 17.27 -29.49
C SER A 64 11.74 16.51 -28.86
N LEU A 65 12.12 16.91 -27.64
CA LEU A 65 13.17 16.30 -26.85
C LEU A 65 12.56 15.46 -25.72
N LEU A 66 13.06 14.25 -25.54
CA LEU A 66 12.74 13.39 -24.40
C LEU A 66 14.02 13.09 -23.63
N CYS A 67 14.00 13.34 -22.32
CA CYS A 67 15.15 13.21 -21.43
C CYS A 67 16.39 13.99 -21.91
N GLY A 68 16.17 15.15 -22.54
CA GLY A 68 17.23 16.02 -23.06
C GLY A 68 17.84 15.61 -24.41
N ALA A 69 17.38 14.53 -25.04
CA ALA A 69 17.84 14.08 -26.36
C ALA A 69 16.70 14.07 -27.39
N GLU A 70 17.03 14.23 -28.68
CA GLU A 70 16.05 14.13 -29.77
C GLU A 70 15.36 12.77 -29.76
N MET A 71 14.04 12.78 -29.91
CA MET A 71 13.26 11.56 -29.97
C MET A 71 13.45 10.87 -31.32
N PRO A 72 13.63 9.53 -31.34
CA PRO A 72 13.47 8.74 -32.56
C PRO A 72 12.11 9.01 -33.21
N ALA A 73 12.06 9.08 -34.55
CA ALA A 73 10.85 9.46 -35.30
C ALA A 73 9.62 8.59 -34.96
N GLU A 74 9.83 7.29 -34.70
CA GLU A 74 8.77 6.35 -34.31
C GLU A 74 8.14 6.70 -32.95
N LEU A 75 8.97 7.04 -31.95
CA LEU A 75 8.52 7.45 -30.62
C LEU A 75 7.90 8.86 -30.65
N GLY A 76 8.39 9.73 -31.55
CA GLY A 76 7.86 11.08 -31.78
C GLY A 76 6.39 11.04 -32.18
N ALA A 77 6.08 10.27 -33.22
CA ALA A 77 4.72 10.12 -33.72
C ALA A 77 3.76 9.53 -32.65
N GLU A 78 4.24 8.58 -31.84
CA GLU A 78 3.45 8.01 -30.75
C GLU A 78 3.13 9.07 -29.67
N PHE A 79 4.13 9.84 -29.25
CA PHE A 79 3.93 10.86 -28.20
C PHE A 79 3.02 12.00 -28.66
N GLU A 80 3.13 12.42 -29.92
CA GLU A 80 2.25 13.43 -30.52
C GLU A 80 0.78 12.99 -30.55
N ALA A 81 0.52 11.67 -30.61
CA ALA A 81 -0.83 11.13 -30.56
C ALA A 81 -1.45 11.23 -29.14
N PHE A 82 -0.65 11.35 -28.09
CA PHE A 82 -1.14 11.39 -26.71
C PHE A 82 -1.96 12.64 -26.38
N ILE A 83 -2.94 12.49 -25.49
CA ILE A 83 -3.79 13.60 -25.02
C ILE A 83 -2.93 14.61 -24.26
N ILE A 84 -1.93 14.15 -23.50
CA ILE A 84 -0.99 15.01 -22.78
C ILE A 84 -0.28 16.00 -23.69
N PHE A 85 0.25 15.56 -24.83
CA PHE A 85 0.95 16.41 -25.78
C PHE A 85 0.04 17.50 -26.34
N ARG A 86 -1.18 17.13 -26.76
CA ARG A 86 -2.17 18.09 -27.27
C ARG A 86 -2.57 19.11 -26.19
N HIS A 87 -2.68 18.68 -24.94
CA HIS A 87 -3.00 19.58 -23.84
C HIS A 87 -1.86 20.56 -23.52
N LEU A 88 -0.61 20.11 -23.57
CA LEU A 88 0.55 20.98 -23.39
C LEU A 88 0.58 22.10 -24.44
N GLN A 89 0.30 21.77 -25.70
CA GLN A 89 0.18 22.76 -26.78
C GLN A 89 -0.97 23.74 -26.54
N LEU A 90 -2.14 23.25 -26.11
CA LEU A 90 -3.30 24.11 -25.80
C LEU A 90 -3.04 25.09 -24.65
N LEU A 91 -2.20 24.69 -23.68
CA LEU A 91 -1.86 25.48 -22.51
C LEU A 91 -0.61 26.37 -22.70
N ASP A 92 0.01 26.33 -23.88
CA ASP A 92 1.30 26.96 -24.20
C ASP A 92 2.43 26.55 -23.23
N LEU A 93 2.37 25.30 -22.74
CA LEU A 93 3.38 24.71 -21.87
C LEU A 93 4.38 23.93 -22.71
N LYS A 94 5.63 24.42 -22.78
CA LYS A 94 6.67 23.83 -23.63
C LYS A 94 7.42 22.68 -22.98
N HIS A 95 7.33 22.55 -21.66
CA HIS A 95 8.17 21.63 -20.88
C HIS A 95 7.35 20.89 -19.81
N VAL A 96 7.64 19.61 -19.62
CA VAL A 96 7.17 18.80 -18.49
C VAL A 96 8.36 18.04 -17.89
N VAL A 97 8.56 18.14 -16.59
CA VAL A 97 9.73 17.60 -15.89
C VAL A 97 9.30 16.90 -14.61
N PHE A 98 9.67 15.62 -14.46
CA PHE A 98 9.47 14.84 -13.25
C PHE A 98 10.82 14.51 -12.62
N LYS A 99 11.07 15.06 -11.42
CA LYS A 99 12.23 14.71 -10.57
C LYS A 99 11.82 13.66 -9.52
N PRO A 100 12.74 12.95 -8.84
CA PRO A 100 12.39 11.93 -7.84
C PRO A 100 11.52 12.42 -6.65
N ALA A 101 11.57 13.72 -6.37
CA ALA A 101 10.98 14.35 -5.19
C ALA A 101 9.58 14.94 -5.46
N PHE A 102 8.60 14.11 -5.83
CA PHE A 102 7.18 14.49 -5.82
C PHE A 102 6.31 13.48 -5.08
N ASP A 103 5.34 14.00 -4.31
CA ASP A 103 4.37 13.23 -3.55
C ASP A 103 3.06 13.04 -4.34
N ARG A 104 2.11 12.30 -3.76
CA ARG A 104 0.82 12.03 -4.41
C ARG A 104 -0.04 13.30 -4.54
N ASN A 105 0.11 14.27 -3.65
CA ASN A 105 -0.64 15.53 -3.70
C ASN A 105 -0.21 16.37 -4.91
N LEU A 106 1.10 16.53 -5.11
CA LEU A 106 1.66 17.18 -6.30
C LEU A 106 1.29 16.42 -7.56
N PHE A 107 1.29 15.09 -7.54
CA PHE A 107 0.88 14.29 -8.70
C PHE A 107 -0.60 14.48 -9.06
N ASN A 108 -1.50 14.53 -8.07
CA ASN A 108 -2.92 14.82 -8.31
C ASN A 108 -3.14 16.23 -8.88
N ASN A 109 -2.36 17.21 -8.42
CA ASN A 109 -2.37 18.56 -9.00
C ASN A 109 -1.83 18.55 -10.45
N ILE A 110 -0.84 17.71 -10.77
CA ILE A 110 -0.37 17.56 -12.16
C ILE A 110 -1.47 16.92 -13.02
N ILE A 111 -2.21 15.93 -12.50
CA ILE A 111 -3.36 15.35 -13.22
C ILE A 111 -4.43 16.41 -13.49
N SER A 112 -4.72 17.31 -12.52
CA SER A 112 -5.73 18.35 -12.71
C SER A 112 -5.41 19.29 -13.87
N VAL A 113 -4.13 19.61 -14.13
CA VAL A 113 -3.69 20.36 -15.32
C VAL A 113 -4.18 19.72 -16.63
N PHE A 114 -4.25 18.39 -16.68
CA PHE A 114 -4.69 17.65 -17.86
C PHE A 114 -6.16 17.23 -17.83
N THR A 115 -6.92 17.55 -16.79
CA THR A 115 -8.33 17.15 -16.65
C THR A 115 -9.29 18.32 -16.42
N SER A 116 -8.78 19.49 -16.04
CA SER A 116 -9.58 20.70 -15.82
C SER A 116 -10.22 21.21 -17.10
N ARG A 117 -11.37 21.88 -16.95
CA ARG A 117 -12.15 22.40 -18.08
C ARG A 117 -11.53 23.70 -18.59
N LYS A 118 -11.64 23.97 -19.89
CA LYS A 118 -11.13 25.19 -20.53
C LYS A 118 -11.61 26.48 -19.85
N ASP A 119 -12.85 26.50 -19.34
CA ASP A 119 -13.45 27.66 -18.67
C ASP A 119 -12.87 27.94 -17.27
N GLU A 120 -12.31 26.91 -16.62
CA GLU A 120 -11.65 27.02 -15.32
C GLU A 120 -10.25 27.61 -15.50
N ILE A 121 -9.49 27.05 -16.45
CA ILE A 121 -8.16 27.54 -16.84
C ILE A 121 -8.23 28.99 -17.36
N SER A 122 -9.26 29.32 -18.13
CA SER A 122 -9.46 30.69 -18.65
C SER A 122 -9.79 31.70 -17.55
N ARG A 123 -10.50 31.27 -16.48
CA ARG A 123 -10.81 32.13 -15.32
C ARG A 123 -9.57 32.49 -14.50
N GLU A 124 -8.58 31.61 -14.48
CA GLU A 124 -7.30 31.87 -13.81
C GLU A 124 -6.31 32.67 -14.67
N GLY A 125 -6.65 33.00 -15.91
CA GLY A 125 -5.82 33.83 -16.79
C GLY A 125 -5.00 33.05 -17.82
N GLY A 126 -5.33 31.76 -18.05
CA GLY A 126 -4.68 30.90 -19.03
C GLY A 126 -3.86 29.77 -18.39
N GLY A 127 -3.21 28.94 -19.22
CA GLY A 127 -2.49 27.76 -18.75
C GLY A 127 -1.36 28.07 -17.77
N ARG A 128 -0.63 29.18 -18.00
CA ARG A 128 0.51 29.55 -17.16
C ARG A 128 0.11 30.00 -15.75
N PRO A 129 -0.79 31.00 -15.58
CA PRO A 129 -1.31 31.34 -14.27
C PRO A 129 -1.96 30.17 -13.51
N PHE A 130 -2.66 29.27 -14.22
CA PHE A 130 -3.29 28.08 -13.63
C PHE A 130 -2.27 27.12 -13.01
N VAL A 131 -1.18 26.84 -13.73
CA VAL A 131 -0.08 25.99 -13.23
C VAL A 131 0.66 26.63 -12.06
N ASP A 132 0.90 27.95 -12.13
CA ASP A 132 1.56 28.69 -11.05
C ASP A 132 0.68 28.73 -9.78
N GLY A 133 -0.64 28.88 -9.92
CA GLY A 133 -1.61 28.83 -8.81
C GLY A 133 -1.67 27.50 -8.09
N LEU A 134 -1.39 26.39 -8.79
CA LEU A 134 -1.28 25.04 -8.23
C LEU A 134 0.10 24.73 -7.62
N GLY A 135 1.05 25.66 -7.66
CA GLY A 135 2.42 25.47 -7.16
C GLY A 135 3.27 24.53 -8.02
N LEU A 136 2.93 24.37 -9.30
CA LEU A 136 3.53 23.35 -10.18
C LEU A 136 4.64 23.89 -11.10
N LYS A 137 5.13 25.11 -10.88
CA LYS A 137 6.14 25.78 -11.70
C LYS A 137 7.42 24.94 -11.94
N GLN A 138 7.80 24.12 -10.97
CA GLN A 138 8.96 23.22 -11.08
C GLN A 138 8.76 22.04 -12.03
N PHE A 139 7.51 21.62 -12.26
CA PHE A 139 7.16 20.53 -13.18
C PHE A 139 6.93 21.04 -14.60
N PHE A 140 6.59 22.32 -14.76
CA PHE A 140 6.38 22.97 -16.04
C PHE A 140 7.21 24.26 -16.12
N PRO A 141 8.55 24.18 -16.28
CA PRO A 141 9.38 25.38 -16.36
C PRO A 141 9.15 26.17 -17.67
N ASP A 142 9.37 27.49 -17.65
CA ASP A 142 9.34 28.33 -18.88
C ASP A 142 10.51 27.99 -19.82
N TYR A 143 11.60 27.53 -19.23
CA TYR A 143 12.82 27.15 -19.89
C TYR A 143 13.40 25.93 -19.20
N TYR A 144 13.57 24.84 -19.95
CA TYR A 144 14.25 23.65 -19.49
C TYR A 144 15.50 23.43 -20.34
N GLN A 145 16.65 23.77 -19.78
CA GLN A 145 17.89 23.09 -20.13
C GLN A 145 17.81 21.75 -19.38
N GLY A 146 18.01 20.62 -20.06
CA GLY A 146 18.13 19.32 -19.38
C GLY A 146 19.19 19.36 -18.29
N ALA A 147 19.40 18.27 -17.54
CA ALA A 147 20.60 18.12 -16.72
C ALA A 147 21.88 18.25 -17.60
N VAL A 148 22.25 19.50 -17.86
CA VAL A 148 23.57 19.96 -18.17
C VAL A 148 24.26 19.94 -16.83
N ASP A 149 25.40 19.24 -16.77
CA ASP A 149 26.36 19.33 -15.66
C ASP A 149 26.31 20.72 -15.01
N GLU A 150 26.30 20.77 -13.68
CA GLU A 150 26.36 21.99 -12.84
C GLU A 150 27.63 22.86 -13.05
N GLN A 151 28.25 22.82 -14.23
CA GLN A 151 29.44 23.57 -14.63
C GLN A 151 29.17 24.69 -15.64
N ARG A 152 27.92 25.02 -16.00
CA ARG A 152 27.62 26.11 -16.96
C ARG A 152 27.07 27.36 -16.29
N THR A 153 27.91 28.06 -15.54
CA THR A 153 27.81 29.52 -15.41
C THR A 153 28.68 30.17 -16.48
N PRO A 154 28.18 31.09 -17.32
CA PRO A 154 29.05 31.91 -18.15
C PRO A 154 29.95 32.74 -17.23
N GLU A 155 31.24 32.38 -17.14
CA GLU A 155 32.24 33.20 -16.45
C GLU A 155 32.56 34.43 -17.30
N THR A 156 31.67 35.41 -17.32
CA THR A 156 31.97 36.70 -17.94
C THR A 156 32.48 37.66 -16.88
N SER A 157 33.76 38.05 -16.96
CA SER A 157 34.29 39.10 -16.10
C SER A 157 33.61 40.43 -16.45
N SER A 158 32.76 40.93 -15.54
CA SER A 158 32.03 42.22 -15.63
C SER A 158 32.89 43.37 -16.18
N ASP A 159 34.17 43.41 -15.81
CA ASP A 159 35.07 44.52 -16.12
C ASP A 159 35.49 44.59 -17.59
N LEU A 160 35.56 43.45 -18.30
CA LEU A 160 35.88 43.42 -19.73
C LEU A 160 34.69 43.81 -20.62
N LEU A 161 33.47 43.53 -20.17
CA LEU A 161 32.21 43.98 -20.80
C LEU A 161 31.98 45.50 -20.66
N GLN A 162 32.58 46.15 -19.66
CA GLN A 162 32.56 47.60 -19.55
C GLN A 162 33.50 48.27 -20.57
N LEU A 163 34.62 47.62 -20.89
CA LEU A 163 35.57 48.09 -21.91
C LEU A 163 35.02 47.97 -23.34
N SER A 164 34.22 46.94 -23.64
CA SER A 164 33.57 46.82 -24.96
C SER A 164 32.53 47.91 -25.23
N LYS A 165 31.90 48.46 -24.19
CA LYS A 165 30.91 49.56 -24.27
C LYS A 165 31.53 50.93 -24.55
N SER A 166 32.85 51.10 -24.37
CA SER A 166 33.56 52.38 -24.60
C SER A 166 33.93 52.63 -26.07
N VAL A 167 33.77 51.59 -26.90
CA VAL A 167 34.03 51.63 -28.34
C VAL A 167 32.69 51.49 -29.07
N PRO A 168 32.36 52.38 -30.03
CA PRO A 168 31.09 52.28 -30.77
C PRO A 168 30.94 50.92 -31.47
N ASP A 169 29.77 50.32 -31.32
CA ASP A 169 29.47 48.96 -31.80
C ASP A 169 29.74 48.79 -33.31
N GLY A 170 29.47 49.84 -34.11
CA GLY A 170 29.76 49.85 -35.54
C GLY A 170 31.25 49.76 -35.89
N VAL A 171 32.16 50.22 -35.02
CA VAL A 171 33.61 50.11 -35.22
C VAL A 171 34.09 48.69 -34.94
N LEU A 172 33.63 48.09 -33.84
CA LEU A 172 33.96 46.70 -33.49
C LEU A 172 33.37 45.72 -34.50
N GLY A 173 32.10 45.89 -34.88
CA GLY A 173 31.43 45.07 -35.88
C GLY A 173 32.11 45.11 -37.25
N TYR A 174 32.73 46.23 -37.64
CA TYR A 174 33.53 46.32 -38.87
C TYR A 174 34.86 45.56 -38.76
N LEU A 175 35.63 45.78 -37.68
CA LEU A 175 36.92 45.10 -37.49
C LEU A 175 36.79 43.58 -37.33
N ILE A 176 35.63 43.12 -36.83
CA ILE A 176 35.27 41.70 -36.66
C ILE A 176 34.53 41.15 -37.92
N ARG A 177 34.09 42.03 -38.84
CA ARG A 177 33.35 41.74 -40.10
C ARG A 177 31.94 41.13 -39.91
N GLU A 178 31.17 41.65 -38.95
CA GLU A 178 29.78 41.23 -38.72
C GLU A 178 28.77 41.85 -39.71
N HIS A 179 29.11 42.96 -40.37
CA HIS A 179 28.26 43.65 -41.35
C HIS A 179 29.03 43.98 -42.63
N GLY A 180 28.56 43.47 -43.78
CA GLY A 180 29.17 43.75 -45.09
C GLY A 180 28.62 45.03 -45.72
N ARG A 181 29.27 46.19 -45.50
CA ARG A 181 29.20 47.37 -46.39
C ARG A 181 30.48 48.22 -46.31
N ASP A 182 30.99 48.62 -47.48
CA ASP A 182 32.28 49.26 -47.75
C ASP A 182 32.34 50.80 -47.56
N GLU A 183 31.37 51.44 -46.89
CA GLU A 183 31.33 52.92 -46.83
C GLU A 183 32.18 53.57 -45.71
N LEU A 184 32.82 52.80 -44.83
CA LEU A 184 33.63 53.34 -43.72
C LEU A 184 35.14 53.48 -44.01
N LEU A 185 35.57 53.24 -45.25
CA LEU A 185 37.00 53.30 -45.65
C LEU A 185 37.60 54.72 -45.65
N ALA A 186 36.77 55.77 -45.63
CA ALA A 186 37.27 57.16 -45.54
C ALA A 186 37.60 57.61 -44.09
N LYS A 187 37.29 56.81 -43.06
CA LYS A 187 37.48 57.17 -41.63
C LYS A 187 38.48 56.30 -40.86
N SER A 188 39.11 55.30 -41.48
CA SER A 188 39.93 54.29 -40.79
C SER A 188 41.15 54.83 -40.04
N ARG A 189 41.83 55.87 -40.57
CA ARG A 189 42.95 56.54 -39.87
C ARG A 189 42.51 57.35 -38.62
N LYS A 190 41.22 57.67 -38.46
CA LYS A 190 40.68 58.31 -37.25
C LYS A 190 40.27 57.33 -36.16
N ILE A 191 40.28 56.02 -36.43
CA ILE A 191 39.91 54.97 -35.45
C ILE A 191 41.03 54.77 -34.42
N PHE A 192 42.29 54.90 -34.85
CA PHE A 192 43.50 54.75 -34.02
C PHE A 192 44.29 56.06 -33.91
N PRO A 193 43.73 57.12 -33.31
CA PRO A 193 44.39 58.44 -33.24
C PRO A 193 45.55 58.48 -32.21
N SER A 194 45.58 57.54 -31.25
CA SER A 194 46.62 57.43 -30.22
C SER A 194 46.86 55.97 -29.83
N ASN A 195 48.01 55.68 -29.22
CA ASN A 195 48.36 54.35 -28.71
C ASN A 195 47.38 53.87 -27.61
N GLU A 196 46.89 54.79 -26.78
CA GLU A 196 45.88 54.50 -25.75
C GLU A 196 44.56 54.07 -26.39
N ARG A 197 44.05 54.83 -27.36
CA ARG A 197 42.80 54.49 -28.05
C ARG A 197 42.92 53.21 -28.87
N ALA A 198 44.11 52.95 -29.42
CA ALA A 198 44.41 51.67 -30.07
C ALA A 198 44.37 50.49 -29.13
N THR A 199 44.97 50.63 -27.95
CA THR A 199 44.92 49.61 -26.90
C THR A 199 43.47 49.34 -26.48
N GLU A 200 42.66 50.37 -26.25
CA GLU A 200 41.24 50.23 -25.89
C GLU A 200 40.43 49.48 -26.96
N VAL A 201 40.63 49.80 -28.24
CA VAL A 201 39.93 49.15 -29.35
C VAL A 201 40.33 47.68 -29.49
N VAL A 202 41.62 47.36 -29.33
CA VAL A 202 42.10 45.96 -29.36
C VAL A 202 41.55 45.17 -28.17
N LEU A 203 41.57 45.75 -26.97
CA LEU A 203 40.99 45.13 -25.76
C LEU A 203 39.50 44.89 -25.90
N ALA A 204 38.75 45.87 -26.37
CA ALA A 204 37.30 45.79 -26.58
C ALA A 204 36.93 44.71 -27.61
N GLY A 205 37.70 44.57 -28.69
CA GLY A 205 37.48 43.54 -29.70
C GLY A 205 37.80 42.13 -29.20
N ILE A 206 38.93 41.95 -28.51
CA ILE A 206 39.27 40.65 -27.89
C ILE A 206 38.21 40.27 -26.84
N ALA A 207 37.79 41.20 -25.99
CA ALA A 207 36.75 40.98 -25.00
C ALA A 207 35.41 40.56 -25.63
N ARG A 208 34.97 41.23 -26.71
CA ARG A 208 33.73 40.86 -27.43
C ARG A 208 33.81 39.45 -28.02
N ILE A 209 34.96 39.08 -28.58
CA ILE A 209 35.16 37.75 -29.16
C ILE A 209 35.18 36.68 -28.08
N LEU A 210 35.86 36.92 -26.95
CA LEU A 210 35.89 36.00 -25.82
C LEU A 210 34.52 35.84 -25.15
N ASP A 211 33.73 36.91 -25.03
CA ASP A 211 32.36 36.86 -24.53
C ASP A 211 31.50 35.91 -25.38
N HIS A 212 31.54 36.09 -26.71
CA HIS A 212 30.87 35.19 -27.64
C HIS A 212 31.38 33.75 -27.53
N LEU A 213 32.69 33.53 -27.40
CA LEU A 213 33.26 32.17 -27.27
C LEU A 213 32.92 31.51 -25.92
N SER A 214 32.79 32.29 -24.84
CA SER A 214 32.50 31.80 -23.49
C SER A 214 31.11 31.15 -23.41
N ALA A 215 30.14 31.67 -24.16
CA ALA A 215 28.79 31.09 -24.29
C ALA A 215 28.81 29.68 -24.91
N PHE A 216 29.87 29.32 -25.63
CA PHE A 216 30.02 28.04 -26.32
C PHE A 216 31.20 27.19 -25.80
N TYR A 217 31.81 27.58 -24.68
CA TYR A 217 33.05 26.98 -24.15
C TYR A 217 32.96 25.45 -23.92
N LEU A 218 31.76 24.94 -23.66
CA LEU A 218 31.48 23.52 -23.41
C LEU A 218 30.43 22.93 -24.38
N ASP A 219 29.99 23.68 -25.39
CA ASP A 219 29.07 23.17 -26.44
C ASP A 219 29.86 22.68 -27.65
N ASP A 220 29.29 21.75 -28.44
CA ASP A 220 29.86 21.12 -29.66
C ASP A 220 30.22 22.11 -30.81
N LYS A 221 30.32 23.42 -30.54
CA LYS A 221 30.63 24.50 -31.49
C LYS A 221 32.11 24.89 -31.46
N ARG A 222 32.57 25.55 -32.53
CA ARG A 222 33.99 25.83 -32.78
C ARG A 222 34.59 26.75 -31.69
N VAL A 223 35.65 26.28 -31.03
CA VAL A 223 36.47 27.04 -30.06
C VAL A 223 37.40 28.05 -30.76
N LEU A 224 37.71 27.81 -32.04
CA LEU A 224 38.44 28.75 -32.89
C LEU A 224 37.49 29.77 -33.53
N SER A 225 37.82 31.04 -33.39
CA SER A 225 37.12 32.15 -34.02
C SER A 225 37.90 32.66 -35.24
N ILE A 226 37.36 32.45 -36.44
CA ILE A 226 37.89 33.09 -37.67
C ILE A 226 37.86 34.63 -37.52
N SER A 227 36.91 35.14 -36.75
CA SER A 227 36.78 36.57 -36.47
C SER A 227 37.93 37.07 -35.59
N PHE A 228 38.55 36.25 -34.74
CA PHE A 228 39.75 36.62 -33.97
C PHE A 228 40.94 36.88 -34.89
N THR A 229 41.30 35.92 -35.74
CA THR A 229 42.45 36.05 -36.64
C THR A 229 42.29 37.26 -37.56
N ARG A 230 41.10 37.43 -38.15
CA ARG A 230 40.78 38.58 -39.00
C ARG A 230 40.81 39.91 -38.23
N PHE A 231 40.33 39.92 -36.98
CA PHE A 231 40.37 41.12 -36.15
C PHE A 231 41.81 41.57 -35.91
N ILE A 232 42.70 40.63 -35.58
CA ILE A 232 44.13 40.94 -35.37
C ILE A 232 44.79 41.41 -36.68
N GLU A 233 44.51 40.77 -37.83
CA GLU A 233 44.99 41.23 -39.15
C GLU A 233 44.49 42.64 -39.52
N ASN A 234 43.23 42.94 -39.22
CA ASN A 234 42.66 44.26 -39.44
C ASN A 234 43.29 45.31 -38.52
N CYS A 235 43.56 44.97 -37.26
CA CYS A 235 44.31 45.84 -36.35
C CYS A 235 45.75 46.06 -36.83
N GLU A 236 46.44 45.01 -37.28
CA GLU A 236 47.79 45.08 -37.84
C GLU A 236 47.86 46.05 -39.04
N THR A 237 46.94 45.92 -40.00
CA THR A 237 46.92 46.78 -41.22
C THR A 237 46.59 48.25 -40.93
N LEU A 238 45.86 48.52 -39.84
CA LEU A 238 45.44 49.87 -39.47
C LEU A 238 46.40 50.56 -38.49
N LEU A 239 47.19 49.81 -37.74
CA LEU A 239 48.22 50.34 -36.85
C LEU A 239 49.51 50.65 -37.62
N ILE A 240 50.12 51.78 -37.27
CA ILE A 240 51.44 52.18 -37.76
C ILE A 240 52.48 51.21 -37.16
N GLU A 241 53.48 50.81 -37.95
CA GLU A 241 54.46 49.79 -37.56
C GLU A 241 55.14 50.08 -36.21
N GLU A 242 55.49 51.35 -35.96
CA GLU A 242 56.11 51.83 -34.71
C GLU A 242 55.22 51.70 -33.47
N THR A 243 53.89 51.65 -33.63
CA THR A 243 52.94 51.61 -32.50
C THR A 243 52.46 50.21 -32.16
N ARG A 244 52.65 49.24 -33.05
CA ARG A 244 52.20 47.84 -32.89
C ARG A 244 52.79 47.18 -31.65
N GLU A 245 54.08 47.37 -31.40
CA GLU A 245 54.76 46.78 -30.24
C GLU A 245 54.25 47.39 -28.93
N VAL A 246 54.09 48.71 -28.85
CA VAL A 246 53.58 49.41 -27.67
C VAL A 246 52.15 48.97 -27.34
N VAL A 247 51.30 48.85 -28.36
CA VAL A 247 49.92 48.37 -28.20
C VAL A 247 49.90 46.90 -27.76
N ALA A 248 50.75 46.04 -28.32
CA ALA A 248 50.83 44.63 -27.91
C ALA A 248 51.17 44.48 -26.42
N HIS A 249 52.14 45.26 -25.93
CA HIS A 249 52.54 45.25 -24.52
C HIS A 249 51.40 45.71 -23.61
N ALA A 250 50.75 46.82 -23.94
CA ALA A 250 49.66 47.38 -23.14
C ALA A 250 48.41 46.45 -23.10
N VAL A 251 48.12 45.77 -24.21
CA VAL A 251 47.04 44.77 -24.29
C VAL A 251 47.37 43.55 -23.44
N ALA A 252 48.60 43.02 -23.54
CA ALA A 252 49.02 41.86 -22.75
C ALA A 252 48.98 42.15 -21.24
N ASP A 253 49.53 43.29 -20.81
CA ASP A 253 49.52 43.72 -19.40
C ASP A 253 48.09 43.88 -18.85
N SER A 254 47.15 44.29 -19.70
CA SER A 254 45.75 44.46 -19.30
C SER A 254 44.97 43.16 -19.18
N LEU A 255 45.32 42.11 -19.96
CA LEU A 255 44.53 40.87 -20.05
C LEU A 255 45.07 39.73 -19.18
N ILE A 256 46.38 39.62 -18.99
CA ILE A 256 47.00 38.47 -18.29
C ILE A 256 46.42 38.28 -16.89
N ASP A 257 46.25 39.36 -16.14
CA ASP A 257 45.80 39.27 -14.76
C ASP A 257 44.27 39.31 -14.59
N LYS A 258 43.55 39.89 -15.57
CA LYS A 258 42.10 40.12 -15.50
C LYS A 258 41.25 38.96 -16.04
N LEU A 259 41.78 38.11 -16.91
CA LEU A 259 41.02 37.01 -17.53
C LEU A 259 40.93 35.79 -16.62
N SER A 260 39.74 35.20 -16.42
CA SER A 260 39.64 33.92 -15.71
C SER A 260 40.46 32.81 -16.40
N LYS A 261 40.77 31.73 -15.67
CA LYS A 261 41.49 30.57 -16.23
C LYS A 261 40.83 30.00 -17.49
N GLN A 262 39.49 30.03 -17.57
CA GLN A 262 38.72 29.52 -18.71
C GLN A 262 38.86 30.43 -19.93
N LEU A 263 38.71 31.75 -19.74
CA LEU A 263 38.88 32.73 -20.81
C LEU A 263 40.33 32.81 -21.30
N MET A 264 41.30 32.60 -20.42
CA MET A 264 42.73 32.52 -20.77
C MET A 264 43.00 31.33 -21.69
N VAL A 265 42.40 30.17 -21.40
CA VAL A 265 42.48 28.99 -22.28
C VAL A 265 41.85 29.28 -23.64
N LEU A 266 40.66 29.90 -23.68
CA LEU A 266 40.01 30.30 -24.93
C LEU A 266 40.89 31.23 -25.78
N LEU A 267 41.53 32.21 -25.14
CA LEU A 267 42.40 33.17 -25.81
C LEU A 267 43.65 32.49 -26.39
N LEU A 268 44.32 31.64 -25.62
CA LEU A 268 45.56 30.98 -26.03
C LEU A 268 45.37 29.91 -27.12
N VAL A 269 44.15 29.38 -27.28
CA VAL A 269 43.79 28.41 -28.32
C VAL A 269 43.57 29.08 -29.68
N GLN A 270 43.40 30.41 -29.74
CA GLN A 270 43.16 31.11 -31.00
C GLN A 270 44.36 31.08 -31.95
N ASP A 271 44.08 31.27 -33.24
CA ASP A 271 45.12 31.41 -34.27
C ASP A 271 45.61 32.87 -34.31
N TYR A 272 46.89 33.04 -33.97
CA TYR A 272 47.58 34.33 -33.96
C TYR A 272 48.35 34.52 -35.29
N PRO A 273 48.02 35.56 -36.08
CA PRO A 273 48.73 35.86 -37.33
C PRO A 273 50.08 36.56 -37.08
N ALA A 274 50.94 36.57 -38.09
CA ALA A 274 52.24 37.22 -38.03
C ALA A 274 52.14 38.75 -37.78
N GLY A 275 53.14 39.32 -37.11
CA GLY A 275 53.14 40.73 -36.69
C GLY A 275 52.58 40.90 -35.28
N LEU A 276 51.53 41.71 -35.11
CA LEU A 276 50.88 41.95 -33.82
C LEU A 276 50.43 40.66 -33.11
N GLY A 277 49.93 39.67 -33.85
CA GLY A 277 49.43 38.42 -33.26
C GLY A 277 50.52 37.59 -32.58
N ASP A 278 51.60 37.29 -33.29
CA ASP A 278 52.74 36.54 -32.72
C ASP A 278 53.37 37.26 -31.52
N ASN A 279 53.47 38.60 -31.59
CA ASN A 279 53.95 39.42 -30.47
C ASN A 279 53.02 39.30 -29.24
N LEU A 280 51.70 39.38 -29.43
CA LEU A 280 50.71 39.20 -28.36
C LEU A 280 50.82 37.80 -27.72
N PHE A 281 50.89 36.74 -28.53
CA PHE A 281 51.03 35.38 -28.02
C PHE A 281 52.32 35.19 -27.20
N HIS A 282 53.44 35.71 -27.71
CA HIS A 282 54.72 35.66 -26.99
C HIS A 282 54.65 36.42 -25.65
N LEU A 283 54.02 37.59 -25.62
CA LEU A 283 53.83 38.38 -24.39
C LEU A 283 52.91 37.67 -23.39
N PHE A 284 51.83 37.03 -23.85
CA PHE A 284 50.96 36.23 -22.96
C PHE A 284 51.72 35.09 -22.28
N VAL A 285 52.63 34.41 -22.97
CA VAL A 285 53.40 33.32 -22.38
C VAL A 285 54.50 33.83 -21.44
N THR A 286 55.23 34.88 -21.85
CA THR A 286 56.42 35.35 -21.11
C THR A 286 56.07 36.15 -19.86
N LYS A 287 55.04 36.99 -19.91
CA LYS A 287 54.61 37.83 -18.78
C LYS A 287 53.68 37.12 -17.78
N MET A 288 53.06 36.00 -18.14
CA MET A 288 52.19 35.24 -17.22
C MET A 288 52.98 34.63 -16.05
N ALA A 289 52.47 34.74 -14.83
CA ALA A 289 53.09 34.16 -13.62
C ALA A 289 53.17 32.62 -13.67
N ASP A 290 54.15 32.02 -12.97
CA ASP A 290 54.39 30.56 -12.97
C ASP A 290 53.18 29.75 -12.48
N GLU A 291 52.45 30.25 -11.48
CA GLU A 291 51.26 29.57 -10.94
C GLU A 291 50.09 29.59 -11.94
N ARG A 292 49.82 30.75 -12.55
CA ARG A 292 48.77 30.91 -13.57
C ARG A 292 49.09 30.09 -14.83
N PHE A 293 50.36 30.00 -15.19
CA PHE A 293 50.83 29.14 -16.27
C PHE A 293 50.59 27.65 -15.96
N ARG A 294 50.88 27.20 -14.74
CA ARG A 294 50.57 25.84 -14.27
C ARG A 294 49.07 25.56 -14.36
N GLU A 295 48.23 26.42 -13.79
CA GLU A 295 46.77 26.26 -13.80
C GLU A 295 46.23 26.14 -15.23
N THR A 296 46.75 26.94 -16.15
CA THR A 296 46.39 26.92 -17.57
C THR A 296 46.77 25.60 -18.24
N ILE A 297 47.97 25.08 -17.97
CA ILE A 297 48.44 23.78 -18.49
C ILE A 297 47.61 22.61 -17.93
N VAL A 298 47.29 22.63 -16.64
CA VAL A 298 46.45 21.61 -15.98
C VAL A 298 45.05 21.61 -16.60
N LEU A 299 44.43 22.78 -16.74
CA LEU A 299 43.10 22.91 -17.34
C LEU A 299 43.08 22.44 -18.80
N LEU A 300 44.09 22.80 -19.61
CA LEU A 300 44.23 22.33 -20.99
C LEU A 300 44.39 20.80 -21.09
N ARG A 301 45.17 20.18 -20.19
CA ARG A 301 45.34 18.72 -20.14
C ARG A 301 44.05 18.01 -19.77
N ASP A 302 43.34 18.51 -18.78
CA ASP A 302 42.08 17.96 -18.32
C ASP A 302 41.00 18.05 -19.41
N LEU A 303 40.83 19.23 -20.03
CA LEU A 303 39.90 19.41 -21.16
C LEU A 303 40.26 18.53 -22.36
N SER A 304 41.54 18.41 -22.72
CA SER A 304 41.97 17.52 -23.80
C SER A 304 41.66 16.05 -23.48
N THR A 305 41.78 15.63 -22.23
CA THR A 305 41.53 14.24 -21.80
C THR A 305 40.04 13.92 -21.76
N ARG A 306 39.24 14.79 -21.15
CA ARG A 306 37.77 14.67 -21.11
C ARG A 306 37.18 14.59 -22.53
N LEU A 307 37.61 15.47 -23.43
CA LEU A 307 37.12 15.49 -24.82
C LEU A 307 37.60 14.29 -25.65
N LYS A 308 38.78 13.71 -25.36
CA LYS A 308 39.24 12.45 -26.01
C LYS A 308 38.41 11.23 -25.63
N GLN A 309 37.82 11.22 -24.43
CA GLN A 309 37.00 10.11 -23.95
C GLN A 309 35.59 10.12 -24.59
N GLN A 310 35.11 11.28 -25.05
CA GLN A 310 33.82 11.47 -25.71
C GLN A 310 33.95 11.35 -27.26
N LYS A 311 33.77 10.14 -27.80
CA LYS A 311 34.36 9.67 -29.09
C LYS A 311 33.76 10.13 -30.44
N ALA A 312 32.78 11.04 -30.57
CA ALA A 312 32.12 11.25 -31.89
C ALA A 312 32.19 12.67 -32.50
N ALA A 313 31.98 13.76 -31.74
CA ALA A 313 32.07 15.14 -32.26
C ALA A 313 33.31 15.90 -31.75
N ASN A 314 33.80 15.54 -30.56
CA ASN A 314 34.82 16.28 -29.80
C ASN A 314 36.27 15.98 -30.21
N ALA A 315 36.49 15.07 -31.17
CA ALA A 315 37.82 14.71 -31.65
C ALA A 315 38.56 15.90 -32.30
N ALA A 316 37.84 16.82 -32.97
CA ALA A 316 38.44 18.00 -33.58
C ALA A 316 38.87 19.05 -32.53
N GLN A 317 38.02 19.32 -31.53
CA GLN A 317 38.36 20.22 -30.42
C GLN A 317 39.47 19.65 -29.53
N ALA A 318 39.44 18.34 -29.24
CA ALA A 318 40.50 17.67 -28.50
C ALA A 318 41.87 17.80 -29.19
N LYS A 319 41.89 17.75 -30.53
CA LYS A 319 43.10 18.03 -31.33
C LYS A 319 43.55 19.49 -31.18
N LEU A 320 42.62 20.46 -31.22
CA LEU A 320 42.94 21.88 -31.03
C LEU A 320 43.54 22.18 -29.65
N PHE A 321 42.90 21.71 -28.57
CA PHE A 321 43.45 21.87 -27.22
C PHE A 321 44.80 21.18 -27.06
N SER A 322 44.98 19.99 -27.67
CA SER A 322 46.27 19.31 -27.66
C SER A 322 47.35 20.05 -28.44
N ALA A 323 46.99 20.71 -29.55
CA ALA A 323 47.90 21.54 -30.33
C ALA A 323 48.31 22.81 -29.57
N ALA A 324 47.36 23.48 -28.92
CA ALA A 324 47.63 24.63 -28.05
C ALA A 324 48.51 24.24 -26.85
N LEU A 325 48.23 23.11 -26.21
CA LEU A 325 49.05 22.56 -25.13
C LEU A 325 50.49 22.29 -25.61
N ASN A 326 50.66 21.64 -26.76
CA ASN A 326 51.98 21.39 -27.35
C ASN A 326 52.71 22.69 -27.68
N LYS A 327 52.01 23.69 -28.22
CA LYS A 327 52.56 25.02 -28.52
C LYS A 327 53.06 25.70 -27.24
N LEU A 328 52.30 25.64 -26.14
CA LEU A 328 52.71 26.18 -24.84
C LEU A 328 53.88 25.41 -24.21
N LEU A 329 53.86 24.07 -24.24
CA LEU A 329 54.93 23.24 -23.69
C LEU A 329 56.25 23.37 -24.46
N ALA A 330 56.20 23.71 -25.76
CA ALA A 330 57.38 23.97 -26.58
C ALA A 330 58.12 25.28 -26.22
N THR A 331 57.45 26.21 -25.53
CA THR A 331 58.05 27.47 -25.07
C THR A 331 59.09 27.25 -23.96
N SER A 332 59.96 28.23 -23.72
CA SER A 332 60.98 28.18 -22.66
C SER A 332 60.36 27.93 -21.27
N LYS A 333 59.25 28.62 -20.97
CA LYS A 333 58.49 28.47 -19.73
C LYS A 333 57.82 27.10 -19.60
N GLY A 334 57.29 26.56 -20.71
CA GLY A 334 56.75 25.20 -20.79
C GLY A 334 57.77 24.10 -20.48
N LYS A 335 59.00 24.22 -21.00
CA LYS A 335 60.09 23.28 -20.73
C LYS A 335 60.53 23.29 -19.26
N GLN A 336 60.57 24.46 -18.62
CA GLN A 336 60.89 24.59 -17.20
C GLN A 336 59.83 23.94 -16.30
N PHE A 337 58.55 24.10 -16.65
CA PHE A 337 57.43 23.46 -15.96
C PHE A 337 57.54 21.93 -15.97
N LEU A 338 57.78 21.32 -17.14
CA LEU A 338 57.95 19.86 -17.28
C LEU A 338 59.12 19.32 -16.46
N GLY A 339 60.22 20.07 -16.37
CA GLY A 339 61.38 19.69 -15.56
C GLY A 339 61.06 19.61 -14.06
N ARG A 340 60.31 20.59 -13.53
CA ARG A 340 59.88 20.62 -12.12
C ARG A 340 58.89 19.50 -11.80
N GLU A 341 57.91 19.29 -12.68
CA GLU A 341 56.89 18.23 -12.55
C GLU A 341 57.52 16.82 -12.48
N LYS A 342 58.49 16.54 -13.37
CA LYS A 342 59.20 15.26 -13.40
C LYS A 342 60.05 15.01 -12.15
N ALA A 343 60.69 16.04 -11.62
CA ALA A 343 61.51 15.93 -10.40
C ALA A 343 60.65 15.62 -9.16
N GLN A 344 59.48 16.25 -9.05
CA GLN A 344 58.55 16.02 -7.95
C GLN A 344 57.99 14.60 -7.95
N SER A 345 57.56 14.10 -9.12
CA SER A 345 57.06 12.72 -9.28
C SER A 345 58.11 11.64 -8.94
N LEU A 346 59.39 11.89 -9.24
CA LEU A 346 60.49 10.97 -8.90
C LEU A 346 60.78 10.93 -7.39
N LEU A 347 60.63 12.04 -6.68
CA LEU A 347 60.80 12.09 -5.23
C LEU A 347 59.66 11.33 -4.51
N GLU A 348 58.42 11.58 -4.91
CA GLU A 348 57.23 10.94 -4.34
C GLU A 348 57.27 9.40 -4.53
N SER A 349 57.60 8.92 -5.73
CA SER A 349 57.73 7.48 -6.00
C SER A 349 58.90 6.81 -5.27
N GLY A 350 60.01 7.53 -5.07
CA GLY A 350 61.17 7.02 -4.33
C GLY A 350 60.93 6.91 -2.82
N GLU A 351 60.09 7.76 -2.25
CA GLU A 351 59.72 7.73 -0.84
C GLU A 351 58.68 6.64 -0.54
N GLU A 352 57.70 6.47 -1.43
CA GLU A 352 56.71 5.40 -1.36
C GLU A 352 57.38 4.01 -1.32
N GLY A 353 58.34 3.76 -2.22
CA GLY A 353 59.07 2.49 -2.24
C GLY A 353 59.92 2.21 -1.00
N ARG A 354 60.31 3.23 -0.23
CA ARG A 354 61.00 3.03 1.07
C ARG A 354 60.01 2.73 2.18
N ARG A 355 58.84 3.37 2.17
CA ARG A 355 57.74 3.11 3.11
C ARG A 355 57.28 1.67 3.03
N GLU A 356 57.03 1.15 1.82
CA GLU A 356 56.61 -0.24 1.63
C GLU A 356 57.59 -1.25 2.26
N LYS A 357 58.90 -1.08 2.05
CA LYS A 357 59.92 -1.97 2.63
C LYS A 357 59.95 -1.94 4.16
N ARG A 358 59.66 -0.79 4.77
CA ARG A 358 59.58 -0.67 6.24
C ARG A 358 58.35 -1.36 6.80
N VAL A 359 57.20 -1.24 6.12
CA VAL A 359 55.98 -1.95 6.50
C VAL A 359 56.17 -3.46 6.39
N ASP A 360 56.75 -3.96 5.30
CA ASP A 360 57.05 -5.40 5.12
C ASP A 360 57.97 -5.95 6.22
N ALA A 361 58.99 -5.17 6.63
CA ALA A 361 59.85 -5.53 7.74
C ALA A 361 59.08 -5.56 9.07
N GLY A 362 58.15 -4.63 9.28
CA GLY A 362 57.24 -4.60 10.42
C GLY A 362 56.33 -5.83 10.48
N VAL A 363 55.78 -6.29 9.35
CA VAL A 363 54.94 -7.50 9.28
C VAL A 363 55.74 -8.74 9.69
N LYS A 364 56.97 -8.89 9.19
CA LYS A 364 57.86 -10.01 9.58
C LYS A 364 58.19 -9.98 11.07
N ALA A 365 58.46 -8.80 11.63
CA ALA A 365 58.70 -8.64 13.06
C ALA A 365 57.45 -9.00 13.88
N LEU A 366 56.26 -8.62 13.43
CA LEU A 366 54.99 -8.96 14.07
C LEU A 366 54.75 -10.49 14.09
N LEU A 367 54.95 -11.17 12.96
CA LEU A 367 54.84 -12.63 12.85
C LEU A 367 55.83 -13.39 13.76
N SER A 368 56.98 -12.76 14.05
CA SER A 368 57.96 -13.29 15.02
C SER A 368 57.62 -13.04 16.49
N GLY A 369 56.50 -12.36 16.78
CA GLY A 369 55.98 -12.12 18.12
C GLY A 369 56.23 -10.73 18.70
N ASN A 370 56.76 -9.78 17.92
CA ASN A 370 56.95 -8.40 18.40
C ASN A 370 55.70 -7.55 18.16
N THR A 371 54.85 -7.41 19.18
CA THR A 371 53.63 -6.59 19.11
C THR A 371 53.85 -5.09 19.35
N GLU A 372 55.07 -4.66 19.71
CA GLU A 372 55.40 -3.23 19.84
C GLU A 372 55.35 -2.49 18.49
N THR A 373 55.35 -3.22 17.37
CA THR A 373 55.20 -2.67 16.02
C THR A 373 53.90 -1.89 15.83
N PHE A 374 52.83 -2.25 16.54
CA PHE A 374 51.55 -1.53 16.52
C PHE A 374 51.61 -0.11 17.12
N ASN A 375 52.70 0.25 17.81
CA ASN A 375 52.90 1.62 18.30
C ASN A 375 53.30 2.59 17.17
N ASN A 376 53.75 2.08 16.03
CA ASN A 376 54.21 2.90 14.90
C ASN A 376 53.07 3.23 13.93
N ASP A 377 52.75 4.51 13.79
CA ASP A 377 51.68 5.00 12.90
C ASP A 377 51.93 4.66 11.42
N GLU A 378 53.19 4.71 10.96
CA GLU A 378 53.55 4.36 9.58
C GLU A 378 53.24 2.89 9.29
N PHE A 379 53.46 2.01 10.28
CA PHE A 379 53.14 0.60 10.18
C PHE A 379 51.64 0.35 10.19
N VAL A 380 50.90 0.92 11.15
CA VAL A 380 49.45 0.70 11.28
C VAL A 380 48.69 1.21 10.05
N LEU A 381 49.08 2.36 9.48
CA LEU A 381 48.50 2.89 8.24
C LEU A 381 48.87 2.07 7.00
N GLY A 382 50.07 1.46 6.97
CA GLY A 382 50.54 0.65 5.86
C GLY A 382 50.08 -0.82 5.90
N LEU A 383 49.68 -1.31 7.07
CA LEU A 383 49.34 -2.72 7.30
C LEU A 383 48.22 -3.26 6.40
N PRO A 384 47.10 -2.55 6.16
CA PRO A 384 46.06 -3.05 5.25
C PRO A 384 46.62 -3.30 3.86
N SER A 385 47.36 -2.36 3.27
CA SER A 385 47.95 -2.53 1.94
C SER A 385 48.96 -3.68 1.88
N ALA A 386 49.70 -3.94 2.96
CA ALA A 386 50.61 -5.09 3.05
C ALA A 386 49.84 -6.42 3.11
N LEU A 387 48.75 -6.47 3.88
CA LEU A 387 47.90 -7.66 3.97
C LEU A 387 47.20 -7.97 2.64
N ASP A 388 46.69 -6.97 1.91
CA ASP A 388 46.11 -7.17 0.57
C ASP A 388 47.13 -7.78 -0.41
N LYS A 389 48.40 -7.36 -0.34
CA LYS A 389 49.48 -8.00 -1.13
C LYS A 389 49.72 -9.46 -0.71
N MET A 390 49.66 -9.76 0.58
CA MET A 390 49.82 -11.11 1.11
C MET A 390 48.66 -12.03 0.74
N ILE A 391 47.42 -11.51 0.75
CA ILE A 391 46.22 -12.22 0.29
C ILE A 391 46.39 -12.57 -1.19
N LYS A 392 46.79 -11.60 -2.03
CA LYS A 392 47.01 -11.81 -3.47
C LYS A 392 48.17 -12.75 -3.80
N SER A 393 49.15 -12.89 -2.89
CA SER A 393 50.26 -13.82 -3.05
C SER A 393 50.00 -15.21 -2.45
N GLY A 394 48.82 -15.45 -1.86
CA GLY A 394 48.39 -16.76 -1.35
C GLY A 394 48.83 -17.07 0.09
N GLY A 395 49.31 -16.10 0.85
CA GLY A 395 49.79 -16.26 2.23
C GLY A 395 48.69 -16.28 3.30
N SER A 396 47.68 -17.16 3.18
CA SER A 396 46.47 -17.11 4.04
C SER A 396 46.73 -17.36 5.53
N GLU A 397 47.69 -18.24 5.89
CA GLU A 397 48.03 -18.53 7.30
C GLU A 397 48.70 -17.33 8.00
N ASP A 398 49.60 -16.63 7.30
CA ASP A 398 50.26 -15.45 7.86
C ASP A 398 49.28 -14.28 8.02
N VAL A 399 48.32 -14.13 7.10
CA VAL A 399 47.24 -13.14 7.19
C VAL A 399 46.35 -13.41 8.42
N LEU A 400 45.91 -14.66 8.61
CA LEU A 400 45.14 -15.07 9.80
C LEU A 400 45.89 -14.71 11.08
N ARG A 401 47.17 -15.07 11.16
CA ARG A 401 47.99 -14.81 12.35
C ARG A 401 48.18 -13.33 12.65
N VAL A 402 48.33 -12.48 11.63
CA VAL A 402 48.38 -11.02 11.80
C VAL A 402 47.05 -10.47 12.31
N VAL A 403 45.92 -10.96 11.77
CA VAL A 403 44.57 -10.58 12.21
C VAL A 403 44.30 -10.98 13.66
N GLU A 404 44.68 -12.20 14.06
CA GLU A 404 44.57 -12.68 15.45
C GLU A 404 45.37 -11.80 16.42
N LEU A 405 46.61 -11.45 16.06
CA LEU A 405 47.47 -10.60 16.87
C LEU A 405 46.90 -9.18 17.01
N LEU A 406 46.39 -8.61 15.91
CA LEU A 406 45.71 -7.30 15.91
C LEU A 406 44.48 -7.33 16.83
N THR A 407 43.64 -8.35 16.69
CA THR A 407 42.45 -8.60 17.52
C THR A 407 42.79 -8.66 19.00
N LYS A 408 43.84 -9.39 19.36
CA LYS A 408 44.28 -9.51 20.75
C LYS A 408 44.80 -8.20 21.33
N GLU A 409 45.57 -7.43 20.55
CA GLU A 409 46.13 -6.14 20.98
C GLU A 409 45.06 -5.05 21.17
N ILE A 410 43.97 -5.08 20.40
CA ILE A 410 42.82 -4.17 20.58
C ILE A 410 42.21 -4.27 21.99
N HIS A 411 42.19 -5.47 22.58
CA HIS A 411 41.63 -5.70 23.92
C HIS A 411 42.55 -5.27 25.07
N LEU A 412 43.86 -5.12 24.82
CA LEU A 412 44.88 -4.89 25.85
C LEU A 412 45.24 -3.40 26.04
N ARG A 413 44.72 -2.49 25.20
CA ARG A 413 45.18 -1.09 25.07
C ARG A 413 44.14 -0.05 25.50
N ASN A 414 44.63 1.15 25.82
CA ASN A 414 43.83 2.32 26.23
C ASN A 414 42.99 2.90 25.06
N ASP A 415 41.98 3.71 25.36
CA ASP A 415 40.96 4.19 24.39
C ASP A 415 41.51 4.82 23.10
N ASN A 416 42.54 5.68 23.18
CA ASN A 416 43.10 6.34 21.99
C ASN A 416 43.85 5.36 21.06
N ASP A 417 44.60 4.43 21.63
CA ASP A 417 45.29 3.38 20.84
C ASP A 417 44.29 2.37 20.27
N LYS A 418 43.20 2.10 21.01
CA LYS A 418 42.10 1.24 20.58
C LYS A 418 41.43 1.79 19.33
N GLN A 419 41.12 3.09 19.28
CA GLN A 419 40.49 3.72 18.11
C GLN A 419 41.36 3.65 16.85
N ARG A 420 42.68 3.85 16.98
CA ARG A 420 43.63 3.72 15.86
C ARG A 420 43.67 2.30 15.29
N LEU A 421 43.72 1.29 16.15
CA LEU A 421 43.75 -0.11 15.74
C LEU A 421 42.42 -0.57 15.13
N ILE A 422 41.29 -0.04 15.62
CA ILE A 422 39.97 -0.30 15.04
C ILE A 422 39.84 0.32 13.64
N HIS A 423 40.41 1.50 13.40
CA HIS A 423 40.49 2.05 12.04
C HIS A 423 41.21 1.08 11.11
N CYS A 424 42.37 0.56 11.54
CA CYS A 424 43.12 -0.44 10.79
C CYS A 424 42.28 -1.70 10.54
N LEU A 425 41.58 -2.19 11.56
CA LEU A 425 40.71 -3.38 11.46
C LEU A 425 39.57 -3.19 10.44
N VAL A 426 38.93 -2.02 10.42
CA VAL A 426 37.86 -1.70 9.44
C VAL A 426 38.41 -1.71 8.01
N LEU A 427 39.59 -1.15 7.77
CA LEU A 427 40.22 -1.16 6.44
C LEU A 427 40.61 -2.59 6.01
N ILE A 428 41.11 -3.41 6.93
CA ILE A 428 41.41 -4.82 6.66
C ILE A 428 40.12 -5.58 6.32
N ALA A 429 39.04 -5.36 7.07
CA ALA A 429 37.76 -5.98 6.79
C ALA A 429 37.19 -5.61 5.41
N GLU A 430 37.34 -4.35 4.96
CA GLU A 430 36.97 -3.95 3.59
C GLU A 430 37.75 -4.76 2.53
N GLN A 431 39.04 -5.04 2.78
CA GLN A 431 39.86 -5.84 1.88
C GLN A 431 39.49 -7.32 1.90
N LEU A 432 39.14 -7.88 3.07
CA LEU A 432 38.68 -9.26 3.17
C LEU A 432 37.39 -9.48 2.39
N ILE A 433 36.44 -8.55 2.48
CA ILE A 433 35.22 -8.55 1.66
C ILE A 433 35.56 -8.50 0.17
N ALA A 434 36.49 -7.61 -0.24
CA ALA A 434 36.87 -7.45 -1.64
C ALA A 434 37.58 -8.70 -2.24
N ASN A 435 38.10 -9.59 -1.40
CA ASN A 435 38.76 -10.83 -1.81
C ASN A 435 37.94 -12.10 -1.45
N ASP A 436 36.66 -11.96 -1.09
CA ASP A 436 35.75 -13.06 -0.71
C ASP A 436 36.23 -13.94 0.47
N LEU A 437 37.02 -13.37 1.38
CA LEU A 437 37.58 -14.07 2.55
C LEU A 437 36.67 -13.94 3.79
N TRP A 438 35.45 -14.47 3.70
CA TRP A 438 34.39 -14.31 4.70
C TRP A 438 34.67 -15.00 6.04
N ASP A 439 35.37 -16.13 6.03
CA ASP A 439 35.66 -16.88 7.27
C ASP A 439 36.62 -16.11 8.19
N LEU A 440 37.63 -15.47 7.62
CA LEU A 440 38.55 -14.59 8.34
C LEU A 440 37.83 -13.34 8.88
N LEU A 441 36.87 -12.81 8.12
CA LEU A 441 36.05 -11.68 8.54
C LEU A 441 35.14 -12.06 9.72
N ASP A 442 34.63 -13.29 9.73
CA ASP A 442 33.78 -13.81 10.81
C ASP A 442 34.54 -13.89 12.14
N GLU A 443 35.81 -14.31 12.12
CA GLU A 443 36.68 -14.36 13.32
C GLU A 443 36.93 -12.99 13.96
N MET A 444 37.01 -11.93 13.16
CA MET A 444 37.22 -10.55 13.66
C MET A 444 35.92 -9.81 13.99
N SER A 445 34.75 -10.38 13.65
CA SER A 445 33.44 -9.75 13.82
C SER A 445 33.13 -9.38 15.28
N GLY A 446 33.57 -10.20 16.24
CA GLY A 446 33.38 -9.97 17.66
C GLY A 446 33.98 -8.66 18.17
N ASN A 447 35.14 -8.24 17.64
CA ASN A 447 35.77 -6.96 18.01
C ASN A 447 34.99 -5.78 17.46
N LEU A 448 34.53 -5.88 16.21
CA LEU A 448 33.74 -4.83 15.57
C LEU A 448 32.40 -4.67 16.29
N LEU A 449 31.78 -5.78 16.69
CA LEU A 449 30.58 -5.80 17.53
C LEU A 449 30.80 -5.14 18.89
N SER A 450 31.81 -5.58 19.65
CA SER A 450 32.16 -5.00 20.96
C SER A 450 32.45 -3.50 20.85
N TRP A 451 33.17 -3.08 19.79
CA TRP A 451 33.41 -1.66 19.55
C TRP A 451 32.12 -0.88 19.28
N ILE A 452 31.22 -1.39 18.45
CA ILE A 452 29.93 -0.74 18.17
C ILE A 452 29.08 -0.65 19.43
N GLU A 453 29.16 -1.64 20.33
CA GLU A 453 28.48 -1.65 21.63
C GLU A 453 29.04 -0.61 22.60
N GLU A 454 30.35 -0.36 22.62
CA GLU A 454 31.00 0.58 23.54
C GLU A 454 31.04 2.03 23.02
N PHE A 455 31.33 2.22 21.73
CA PHE A 455 31.66 3.53 21.17
C PHE A 455 30.40 4.32 20.75
N ASP A 456 30.29 5.58 21.19
CA ASP A 456 29.10 6.41 20.96
C ASP A 456 29.42 7.72 20.21
N THR A 457 30.14 7.61 19.10
CA THR A 457 30.38 8.75 18.20
C THR A 457 30.05 8.34 16.78
N ALA A 458 29.14 9.09 16.15
CA ALA A 458 28.67 8.85 14.79
C ALA A 458 29.59 9.50 13.76
N ASP A 459 30.67 8.81 13.41
CA ASP A 459 31.61 9.22 12.37
C ASP A 459 31.58 8.27 11.16
N SER A 460 32.39 8.60 10.14
CA SER A 460 32.51 7.77 8.94
C SER A 460 33.08 6.37 9.23
N LEU A 461 33.85 6.22 10.30
CA LEU A 461 34.44 4.93 10.66
C LEU A 461 33.36 4.01 11.24
N TYR A 462 32.48 4.56 12.08
CA TYR A 462 31.33 3.86 12.64
C TYR A 462 30.37 3.37 11.55
N GLU A 463 30.03 4.22 10.56
CA GLU A 463 29.19 3.81 9.42
C GLU A 463 29.83 2.67 8.60
N LYS A 464 31.15 2.70 8.39
CA LYS A 464 31.89 1.61 7.73
C LYS A 464 31.82 0.31 8.52
N GLY A 465 32.09 0.35 9.82
CA GLY A 465 32.01 -0.84 10.68
C GLY A 465 30.64 -1.49 10.70
N VAL A 466 29.58 -0.68 10.80
CA VAL A 466 28.18 -1.15 10.70
C VAL A 466 27.90 -1.78 9.33
N THR A 467 28.42 -1.19 8.25
CA THR A 467 28.26 -1.70 6.88
C THR A 467 28.95 -3.05 6.68
N ILE A 468 30.15 -3.23 7.24
CA ILE A 468 30.88 -4.51 7.22
C ILE A 468 30.11 -5.60 7.94
N LEU A 469 29.63 -5.32 9.16
CA LEU A 469 28.84 -6.30 9.91
C LEU A 469 27.51 -6.63 9.22
N GLN A 470 26.87 -5.65 8.58
CA GLN A 470 25.67 -5.89 7.78
C GLN A 470 25.94 -6.83 6.60
N ALA A 471 27.08 -6.66 5.91
CA ALA A 471 27.50 -7.54 4.82
C ALA A 471 27.77 -8.97 5.32
N LEU A 472 28.51 -9.10 6.43
CA LEU A 472 28.80 -10.40 7.06
C LEU A 472 27.52 -11.11 7.53
N MET A 473 26.59 -10.39 8.14
CA MET A 473 25.29 -10.92 8.56
C MET A 473 24.50 -11.49 7.38
N THR A 474 24.46 -10.75 6.26
CA THR A 474 23.77 -11.18 5.03
C THR A 474 24.43 -12.44 4.45
N TYR A 475 25.76 -12.46 4.35
CA TYR A 475 26.52 -13.64 3.92
C TYR A 475 26.27 -14.85 4.81
N GLY A 476 26.25 -14.66 6.14
CA GLY A 476 26.02 -15.73 7.11
C GLY A 476 24.67 -16.41 6.94
N TRP A 477 23.60 -15.66 6.63
CA TRP A 477 22.29 -16.25 6.36
C TRP A 477 22.22 -17.03 5.05
N TYR A 478 22.92 -16.59 3.99
CA TYR A 478 22.96 -17.32 2.71
C TYR A 478 23.76 -18.64 2.78
N ASN A 479 24.66 -18.79 3.76
CA ASN A 479 25.57 -19.94 3.88
C ASN A 479 25.32 -20.79 5.13
N ASP A 480 24.12 -20.72 5.72
CA ASP A 480 23.71 -21.44 6.94
C ASP A 480 24.60 -21.20 8.18
N LYS A 481 25.39 -20.11 8.20
CA LYS A 481 26.19 -19.67 9.34
C LYS A 481 25.40 -18.68 10.20
N CYS A 482 24.23 -19.10 10.68
CA CYS A 482 23.27 -18.20 11.29
C CYS A 482 23.67 -17.67 12.68
N GLN A 483 24.53 -18.36 13.44
CA GLN A 483 24.82 -17.97 14.83
C GLN A 483 25.40 -16.55 14.95
N ASN A 484 26.46 -16.24 14.18
CA ASN A 484 27.09 -14.92 14.23
C ASN A 484 26.22 -13.85 13.55
N ALA A 485 25.54 -14.20 12.46
CA ALA A 485 24.58 -13.30 11.81
C ALA A 485 23.44 -12.88 12.77
N ASP A 486 22.90 -13.83 13.54
CA ASP A 486 21.84 -13.57 14.50
C ASP A 486 22.34 -12.76 15.71
N GLN A 487 23.61 -12.91 16.11
CA GLN A 487 24.24 -12.03 17.11
C GLN A 487 24.34 -10.58 16.61
N ILE A 488 24.78 -10.37 15.36
CA ILE A 488 24.85 -9.04 14.74
C ILE A 488 23.45 -8.40 14.71
N LEU A 489 22.44 -9.15 14.24
CA LEU A 489 21.06 -8.69 14.22
C LEU A 489 20.56 -8.31 15.61
N ASN A 490 20.88 -9.10 16.64
CA ASN A 490 20.49 -8.84 18.01
C ASN A 490 21.12 -7.56 18.56
N THR A 491 22.40 -7.33 18.34
CA THR A 491 23.07 -6.08 18.76
C THR A 491 22.47 -4.86 18.05
N PHE A 492 22.25 -4.94 16.74
CA PHE A 492 21.60 -3.86 15.98
C PHE A 492 20.16 -3.59 16.44
N HIS A 493 19.42 -4.65 16.80
CA HIS A 493 18.09 -4.51 17.37
C HIS A 493 18.13 -3.84 18.75
N LYS A 494 19.02 -4.27 19.66
CA LYS A 494 19.16 -3.67 21.00
C LYS A 494 19.51 -2.18 20.94
N ILE A 495 20.38 -1.78 20.01
CA ILE A 495 20.74 -0.36 19.83
C ILE A 495 19.53 0.45 19.35
N ARG A 496 18.78 -0.03 18.35
CA ARG A 496 17.62 0.69 17.81
C ARG A 496 16.41 0.69 18.73
N SER A 497 16.22 -0.37 19.51
CA SER A 497 15.14 -0.45 20.50
C SER A 497 15.41 0.36 21.77
N GLY A 498 16.63 0.90 21.93
CA GLY A 498 17.05 1.62 23.12
C GLY A 498 17.39 0.71 24.31
N SER A 499 17.45 -0.60 24.11
CA SER A 499 17.95 -1.55 25.14
C SER A 499 19.44 -1.32 25.42
N LEU A 500 20.19 -0.92 24.39
CA LEU A 500 21.56 -0.45 24.51
C LEU A 500 21.59 1.06 24.23
N ASN A 501 21.87 1.86 25.26
CA ASN A 501 21.86 3.32 25.16
C ASN A 501 22.95 3.81 24.20
N LYS A 502 22.53 4.49 23.12
CA LYS A 502 23.39 5.15 22.13
C LYS A 502 22.82 6.51 21.75
N SER A 503 23.67 7.39 21.27
CA SER A 503 23.29 8.68 20.73
C SER A 503 22.37 8.53 19.50
N PRO A 504 21.40 9.45 19.28
CA PRO A 504 20.51 9.39 18.12
C PRO A 504 21.21 9.28 16.76
N PRO A 505 22.37 9.95 16.52
CA PRO A 505 23.14 9.78 15.29
C PRO A 505 23.63 8.34 15.04
N CYS A 506 24.10 7.62 16.07
CA CYS A 506 24.54 6.22 15.94
C CYS A 506 23.36 5.30 15.57
N ILE A 507 22.21 5.49 16.23
CA ILE A 507 20.96 4.76 15.93
C ILE A 507 20.54 5.00 14.47
N ALA A 508 20.64 6.24 14.00
CA ALA A 508 20.29 6.61 12.62
C ALA A 508 21.22 5.97 11.57
N ILE A 509 22.51 5.81 11.86
CA ILE A 509 23.46 5.11 10.97
C ILE A 509 23.05 3.65 10.80
N ILE A 510 22.81 2.91 11.90
CA ILE A 510 22.41 1.50 11.84
C ILE A 510 21.10 1.34 11.06
N GLY A 511 20.10 2.18 11.35
CA GLY A 511 18.84 2.18 10.61
C GLY A 511 19.04 2.41 9.11
N ARG A 512 19.86 3.41 8.73
CA ARG A 512 20.14 3.72 7.33
C ARG A 512 20.87 2.59 6.60
N VAL A 513 21.85 1.95 7.24
CA VAL A 513 22.60 0.83 6.65
C VAL A 513 21.67 -0.37 6.43
N GLN A 514 20.84 -0.73 7.41
CA GLN A 514 19.85 -1.81 7.28
C GLN A 514 18.77 -1.48 6.24
N ASP A 515 18.29 -0.25 6.18
CA ASP A 515 17.29 0.17 5.19
C ASP A 515 17.84 0.14 3.74
N ARG A 516 19.14 0.43 3.56
CA ARG A 516 19.83 0.34 2.25
C ARG A 516 20.08 -1.09 1.79
N THR A 517 20.16 -2.03 2.72
CA THR A 517 20.50 -3.45 2.47
C THR A 517 19.26 -4.35 2.42
N TYR A 518 18.13 -3.79 1.99
CA TYR A 518 16.90 -4.53 1.75
C TYR A 518 17.13 -5.67 0.74
N ASP A 519 16.92 -6.90 1.21
CA ASP A 519 16.95 -8.11 0.40
C ASP A 519 15.58 -8.77 0.44
N ARG A 520 14.87 -8.70 -0.70
CA ARG A 520 13.52 -9.23 -0.81
C ARG A 520 13.50 -10.76 -0.74
N GLU A 521 14.48 -11.43 -1.31
CA GLU A 521 14.49 -12.89 -1.39
C GLU A 521 14.66 -13.52 0.00
N LEU A 522 15.54 -12.95 0.82
CA LEU A 522 15.70 -13.34 2.22
C LEU A 522 14.42 -13.10 3.04
N PHE A 523 13.75 -11.96 2.83
CA PHE A 523 12.53 -11.65 3.58
C PHE A 523 11.37 -12.59 3.25
N GLU A 524 11.19 -12.91 1.96
CA GLU A 524 10.19 -13.89 1.52
C GLU A 524 10.50 -15.27 2.11
N SER A 525 11.77 -15.70 2.08
CA SER A 525 12.21 -16.97 2.69
C SER A 525 11.91 -17.05 4.20
N PHE A 526 12.25 -16.00 4.96
CA PHE A 526 11.97 -15.94 6.40
C PHE A 526 10.46 -15.91 6.70
N LEU A 527 9.69 -15.22 5.87
CA LEU A 527 8.25 -15.17 6.03
C LEU A 527 7.60 -16.52 5.73
N ASP A 528 7.99 -17.18 4.63
CA ASP A 528 7.47 -18.49 4.25
C ASP A 528 7.79 -19.54 5.33
N ALA A 529 9.01 -19.53 5.88
CA ALA A 529 9.38 -20.38 7.01
C ALA A 529 8.48 -20.15 8.24
N TYR A 530 8.20 -18.88 8.56
CA TYR A 530 7.30 -18.53 9.66
C TYR A 530 5.85 -18.94 9.40
N LEU A 531 5.34 -18.74 8.18
CA LEU A 531 3.97 -19.10 7.82
C LEU A 531 3.76 -20.61 7.79
N PHE A 532 4.80 -21.38 7.47
CA PHE A 532 4.77 -22.84 7.52
C PHE A 532 4.77 -23.37 8.96
N THR A 533 5.61 -22.83 9.85
CA THR A 533 5.66 -23.21 11.28
C THR A 533 5.69 -21.99 12.21
N PRO A 534 4.51 -21.38 12.50
CA PRO A 534 4.45 -20.16 13.32
C PRO A 534 4.99 -20.40 14.73
N LYS A 535 5.70 -19.41 15.28
CA LYS A 535 6.28 -19.38 16.64
C LYS A 535 7.47 -20.31 16.92
N ASP A 536 7.62 -21.40 16.17
CA ASP A 536 8.76 -22.33 16.30
C ASP A 536 9.91 -22.04 15.33
N SER A 537 9.66 -21.33 14.22
CA SER A 537 10.72 -20.90 13.29
C SER A 537 11.62 -19.83 13.92
N LEU A 538 12.93 -20.12 13.97
CA LEU A 538 13.96 -19.14 14.36
C LEU A 538 14.18 -18.10 13.25
N GLU A 539 14.04 -18.52 11.99
CA GLU A 539 14.21 -17.72 10.79
C GLU A 539 13.16 -16.60 10.73
N GLY A 540 11.90 -16.94 10.99
CA GLY A 540 10.81 -15.98 11.01
C GLY A 540 10.92 -14.91 12.10
N LYS A 541 11.55 -15.23 13.23
CA LYS A 541 11.80 -14.29 14.33
C LYS A 541 12.86 -13.23 14.01
N ARG A 542 13.57 -13.38 12.89
CA ARG A 542 14.52 -12.36 12.41
C ARG A 542 13.78 -11.14 11.88
N LEU A 543 12.67 -11.33 11.17
CA LEU A 543 11.93 -10.24 10.51
C LEU A 543 11.56 -9.08 11.44
N PRO A 544 11.01 -9.31 12.65
CA PRO A 544 10.69 -8.22 13.55
C PRO A 544 11.91 -7.39 13.99
N MET A 545 13.10 -8.00 13.96
CA MET A 545 14.35 -7.37 14.34
C MET A 545 15.02 -6.62 13.18
N MET A 546 14.49 -6.62 11.95
CA MET A 546 15.18 -6.05 10.78
C MET A 546 14.82 -4.59 10.48
N GLY A 547 13.92 -3.97 11.24
CA GLY A 547 13.64 -2.53 11.15
C GLY A 547 12.58 -2.13 10.13
N ARG A 548 12.66 -0.89 9.64
CA ARG A 548 11.61 -0.25 8.85
C ARG A 548 11.38 -0.97 7.51
N SER A 549 12.45 -1.39 6.83
CA SER A 549 12.37 -2.11 5.55
C SER A 549 11.56 -3.41 5.68
N ALA A 550 11.79 -4.20 6.74
CA ALA A 550 11.01 -5.42 7.03
C ALA A 550 9.57 -5.10 7.40
N GLY A 551 9.33 -4.02 8.16
CA GLY A 551 7.98 -3.55 8.46
C GLY A 551 7.20 -3.16 7.20
N SER A 552 7.84 -2.46 6.26
CA SER A 552 7.23 -2.13 4.95
C SER A 552 6.87 -3.39 4.17
N PHE A 553 7.80 -4.34 4.09
CA PHE A 553 7.57 -5.62 3.41
C PHE A 553 6.40 -6.40 4.01
N LEU A 554 6.35 -6.53 5.33
CA LEU A 554 5.27 -7.23 6.03
C LEU A 554 3.91 -6.53 5.86
N VAL A 555 3.88 -5.19 5.90
CA VAL A 555 2.66 -4.41 5.60
C VAL A 555 2.20 -4.63 4.16
N ASP A 556 3.12 -4.61 3.20
CA ASP A 556 2.81 -4.88 1.79
C ASP A 556 2.21 -6.28 1.62
N ARG A 557 2.78 -7.29 2.30
CA ARG A 557 2.27 -8.65 2.27
C ARG A 557 0.90 -8.79 2.95
N LEU A 558 0.69 -8.13 4.09
CA LEU A 558 -0.58 -8.13 4.81
C LEU A 558 -1.74 -7.63 3.95
N LEU A 559 -1.50 -6.65 3.07
CA LEU A 559 -2.53 -6.04 2.23
C LEU A 559 -2.98 -6.94 1.07
N VAL A 560 -2.15 -7.88 0.64
CA VAL A 560 -2.45 -8.79 -0.49
C VAL A 560 -2.80 -10.21 -0.05
N GLU A 561 -2.46 -10.59 1.18
CA GLU A 561 -2.72 -11.92 1.73
C GLU A 561 -4.22 -12.20 1.88
N GLN A 562 -4.66 -13.34 1.36
CA GLN A 562 -6.05 -13.77 1.33
C GLN A 562 -6.39 -14.70 2.50
N LYS A 563 -5.43 -15.49 2.98
CA LYS A 563 -5.65 -16.48 4.02
C LYS A 563 -5.62 -15.84 5.41
N THR A 564 -6.68 -15.99 6.20
CA THR A 564 -6.78 -15.31 7.51
C THR A 564 -5.73 -15.77 8.50
N SER A 565 -5.38 -17.06 8.52
CA SER A 565 -4.28 -17.55 9.37
C SER A 565 -2.98 -16.83 9.07
N ASN A 566 -2.67 -16.61 7.78
CA ASN A 566 -1.45 -15.91 7.37
C ASN A 566 -1.53 -14.43 7.71
N ARG A 567 -2.68 -13.77 7.49
CA ARG A 567 -2.90 -12.38 7.89
C ARG A 567 -2.65 -12.18 9.39
N LEU A 568 -3.20 -13.06 10.23
CA LEU A 568 -3.01 -13.01 11.68
C LEU A 568 -1.54 -13.22 12.07
N ASN A 569 -0.84 -14.18 11.45
CA ASN A 569 0.58 -14.40 11.67
C ASN A 569 1.44 -13.19 11.26
N ILE A 570 1.13 -12.54 10.14
CA ILE A 570 1.82 -11.32 9.70
C ILE A 570 1.52 -10.15 10.65
N ILE A 571 0.28 -10.03 11.14
CA ILE A 571 -0.07 -9.05 12.18
C ILE A 571 0.71 -9.31 13.47
N ASP A 572 0.89 -10.56 13.87
CA ASP A 572 1.67 -10.93 15.04
C ASP A 572 3.15 -10.55 14.87
N LEU A 573 3.77 -10.82 13.71
CA LEU A 573 5.13 -10.35 13.40
C LEU A 573 5.25 -8.82 13.45
N LEU A 574 4.30 -8.11 12.84
CA LEU A 574 4.25 -6.64 12.88
C LEU A 574 4.01 -6.10 14.30
N ALA A 575 3.27 -6.83 15.14
CA ALA A 575 3.06 -6.46 16.53
C ALA A 575 4.34 -6.68 17.38
N GLU A 576 5.10 -7.74 17.11
CA GLU A 576 6.40 -8.01 17.75
C GLU A 576 7.44 -6.91 17.42
N MET A 577 7.35 -6.26 16.26
CA MET A 577 8.17 -5.09 15.91
C MET A 577 7.90 -3.88 16.81
N GLY A 578 6.72 -3.80 17.43
CA GLY A 578 6.32 -2.69 18.28
C GLY A 578 6.32 -1.34 17.56
N SER A 579 6.91 -0.33 18.20
CA SER A 579 6.88 1.06 17.71
C SER A 579 7.67 1.28 16.42
N ILE A 580 8.53 0.34 16.02
CA ILE A 580 9.28 0.41 14.76
C ILE A 580 8.35 0.28 13.55
N ALA A 581 7.27 -0.49 13.67
CA ALA A 581 6.30 -0.68 12.60
C ALA A 581 5.34 0.51 12.44
N LEU A 582 5.11 1.29 13.50
CA LEU A 582 4.14 2.39 13.51
C LEU A 582 4.35 3.40 12.37
N PRO A 583 5.54 4.00 12.16
CA PRO A 583 5.74 4.95 11.07
C PRO A 583 5.31 4.43 9.68
N VAL A 584 5.54 3.14 9.41
CA VAL A 584 5.15 2.48 8.16
C VAL A 584 3.63 2.34 8.08
N VAL A 585 3.00 1.89 9.17
CA VAL A 585 1.53 1.75 9.27
C VAL A 585 0.85 3.12 9.10
N ILE A 586 1.39 4.16 9.72
CA ILE A 586 0.90 5.53 9.65
C ILE A 586 1.02 6.11 8.25
N GLU A 587 2.15 5.89 7.58
CA GLU A 587 2.33 6.30 6.18
C GLU A 587 1.29 5.60 5.29
N ARG A 588 1.09 4.29 5.51
CA ARG A 588 0.23 3.49 4.65
C ARG A 588 -1.27 3.69 4.89
N ILE A 589 -1.71 3.95 6.13
CA ILE A 589 -3.14 4.12 6.46
C ILE A 589 -3.75 5.35 5.78
N GLN A 590 -2.92 6.36 5.49
CA GLN A 590 -3.30 7.60 4.79
C GLN A 590 -3.54 7.37 3.29
N GLU A 591 -3.03 6.28 2.73
CA GLU A 591 -3.20 5.95 1.32
C GLU A 591 -4.61 5.40 1.00
N PRO A 592 -5.11 5.57 -0.24
CA PRO A 592 -6.32 4.90 -0.70
C PRO A 592 -6.06 3.40 -0.81
N MET A 593 -6.90 2.59 -0.17
CA MET A 593 -6.84 1.13 -0.23
C MET A 593 -8.21 0.53 0.09
N PRO A 594 -8.46 -0.75 -0.21
CA PRO A 594 -9.72 -1.41 0.16
C PRO A 594 -10.00 -1.34 1.65
N TRP A 595 -11.29 -1.37 2.00
CA TRP A 595 -11.75 -1.22 3.39
C TRP A 595 -11.12 -2.24 4.34
N PHE A 596 -10.91 -3.50 3.90
CA PHE A 596 -10.27 -4.55 4.71
C PHE A 596 -8.79 -4.23 5.01
N GLY A 597 -8.07 -3.62 4.05
CA GLY A 597 -6.69 -3.19 4.25
C GLY A 597 -6.60 -2.10 5.32
N LYS A 598 -7.47 -1.07 5.23
CA LYS A 598 -7.55 -0.03 6.27
C LYS A 598 -7.91 -0.63 7.62
N ARG A 599 -8.91 -1.51 7.67
CA ARG A 599 -9.31 -2.21 8.90
C ARG A 599 -8.10 -2.93 9.53
N ASN A 600 -7.38 -3.75 8.77
CA ASN A 600 -6.23 -4.51 9.28
C ASN A 600 -5.13 -3.58 9.84
N LEU A 601 -4.84 -2.45 9.19
CA LEU A 601 -3.87 -1.47 9.68
C LEU A 601 -4.36 -0.76 10.96
N VAL A 602 -5.66 -0.49 11.07
CA VAL A 602 -6.26 0.04 12.31
C VAL A 602 -6.21 -1.00 13.43
N THR A 603 -6.51 -2.28 13.14
CA THR A 603 -6.39 -3.38 14.11
C THR A 603 -4.96 -3.52 14.59
N LEU A 604 -3.97 -3.45 13.69
CA LEU A 604 -2.56 -3.46 14.06
C LEU A 604 -2.21 -2.26 14.95
N THR A 605 -2.66 -1.06 14.57
CA THR A 605 -2.47 0.17 15.37
C THR A 605 -3.07 0.05 16.77
N THR A 606 -4.17 -0.69 16.92
CA THR A 606 -4.78 -0.96 18.23
C THR A 606 -3.84 -1.74 19.16
N ARG A 607 -2.98 -2.61 18.61
CA ARG A 607 -2.03 -3.43 19.36
C ARG A 607 -0.73 -2.70 19.69
N ILE A 608 -0.21 -1.90 18.76
CA ILE A 608 1.12 -1.27 18.89
C ILE A 608 1.08 0.23 19.20
N GLY A 609 -0.07 0.89 19.04
CA GLY A 609 -0.22 2.34 19.17
C GLY A 609 -0.48 2.84 20.59
N GLY A 610 0.02 4.03 20.89
CA GLY A 610 -0.26 4.81 22.10
C GLY A 610 -1.19 6.02 21.90
N PRO A 611 -1.46 6.80 22.98
CA PRO A 611 -2.36 7.96 22.96
C PRO A 611 -2.02 9.05 21.91
N GLU A 612 -0.75 9.21 21.58
CA GLU A 612 -0.23 10.13 20.57
C GLU A 612 -0.75 9.83 19.16
N HIS A 613 -1.19 8.59 18.90
CA HIS A 613 -1.72 8.15 17.61
C HIS A 613 -3.22 8.35 17.47
N VAL A 614 -3.94 8.87 18.47
CA VAL A 614 -5.39 9.08 18.37
C VAL A 614 -5.75 10.03 17.22
N GLN A 615 -4.98 11.12 17.05
CA GLN A 615 -5.32 12.17 16.08
C GLN A 615 -5.30 11.70 14.62
N MET A 616 -4.44 10.74 14.30
CA MET A 616 -4.35 10.19 12.94
C MET A 616 -5.46 9.19 12.61
N ILE A 617 -6.08 8.56 13.62
CA ILE A 617 -7.17 7.58 13.42
C ILE A 617 -8.54 8.26 13.39
N LEU A 618 -8.70 9.41 14.08
CA LEU A 618 -9.97 10.16 14.14
C LEU A 618 -10.66 10.37 12.77
N PRO A 619 -9.96 10.73 11.67
CA PRO A 619 -10.59 10.90 10.36
C PRO A 619 -11.30 9.65 9.83
N LEU A 620 -10.86 8.45 10.23
CA LEU A 620 -11.43 7.17 9.78
C LEU A 620 -12.83 6.91 10.36
N LEU A 621 -13.26 7.67 11.37
CA LEU A 621 -14.64 7.63 11.89
C LEU A 621 -15.68 8.16 10.87
N LYS A 622 -15.24 8.81 9.79
CA LYS A 622 -16.06 9.25 8.65
C LYS A 622 -15.83 8.41 7.38
N HIS A 623 -15.11 7.30 7.46
CA HIS A 623 -14.83 6.45 6.31
C HIS A 623 -16.14 5.90 5.70
N ASP A 624 -16.22 5.73 4.38
CA ASP A 624 -17.48 5.30 3.72
C ASP A 624 -17.99 3.93 4.22
N ASP A 625 -17.07 3.01 4.56
CA ASP A 625 -17.39 1.70 5.12
C ASP A 625 -17.50 1.72 6.65
N ILE A 626 -18.67 1.35 7.18
CA ILE A 626 -18.99 1.30 8.63
C ILE A 626 -18.07 0.36 9.42
N ARG A 627 -17.52 -0.68 8.79
CA ARG A 627 -16.60 -1.63 9.44
C ARG A 627 -15.29 -0.96 9.82
N VAL A 628 -14.78 -0.10 8.93
CA VAL A 628 -13.59 0.72 9.20
C VAL A 628 -13.88 1.76 10.28
N GLN A 629 -15.08 2.36 10.27
CA GLN A 629 -15.47 3.31 11.33
C GLN A 629 -15.53 2.63 12.71
N ARG A 630 -16.12 1.44 12.80
CA ARG A 630 -16.18 0.64 14.04
C ARG A 630 -14.79 0.26 14.53
N GLU A 631 -13.94 -0.26 13.65
CA GLU A 631 -12.56 -0.60 13.99
C GLU A 631 -11.77 0.64 14.45
N ALA A 632 -11.94 1.78 13.77
CA ALA A 632 -11.31 3.05 14.16
C ALA A 632 -11.76 3.51 15.55
N PHE A 633 -13.06 3.36 15.86
CA PHE A 633 -13.58 3.67 17.18
C PHE A 633 -12.99 2.75 18.27
N VAL A 634 -12.94 1.43 18.01
CA VAL A 634 -12.31 0.46 18.93
C VAL A 634 -10.84 0.80 19.15
N CYS A 635 -10.10 1.11 18.08
CA CYS A 635 -8.71 1.53 18.15
C CYS A 635 -8.54 2.76 19.04
N ILE A 636 -9.28 3.83 18.77
CA ILE A 636 -9.21 5.09 19.54
C ILE A 636 -9.54 4.81 21.01
N HIS A 637 -10.64 4.10 21.29
CA HIS A 637 -11.04 3.78 22.66
C HIS A 637 -9.95 3.01 23.44
N SER A 638 -9.25 2.11 22.76
CA SER A 638 -8.21 1.26 23.32
C SER A 638 -6.91 2.01 23.59
N ILE A 639 -6.39 2.75 22.60
CA ILE A 639 -5.08 3.42 22.69
C ILE A 639 -5.12 4.73 23.48
N SER A 640 -6.30 5.31 23.74
CA SER A 640 -6.43 6.61 24.40
C SER A 640 -5.99 6.64 25.87
N GLY A 641 -5.87 5.49 26.54
CA GLY A 641 -5.43 5.39 27.94
C GLY A 641 -6.18 6.35 28.88
N ASP A 642 -5.43 7.15 29.64
CA ASP A 642 -5.96 8.16 30.59
C ASP A 642 -6.68 9.33 29.89
N HIS A 643 -6.41 9.56 28.60
CA HIS A 643 -7.02 10.63 27.80
C HIS A 643 -8.35 10.22 27.16
N ARG A 644 -8.91 9.05 27.53
CA ARG A 644 -10.11 8.45 26.92
C ARG A 644 -11.31 9.40 26.88
N LYS A 645 -11.58 10.16 27.95
CA LYS A 645 -12.68 11.14 27.97
C LYS A 645 -12.55 12.16 26.83
N LYS A 646 -11.37 12.77 26.69
CA LYS A 646 -11.08 13.77 25.65
C LYS A 646 -11.19 13.17 24.26
N ALA A 647 -10.68 11.94 24.07
CA ALA A 647 -10.77 11.23 22.80
C ALA A 647 -12.22 10.91 22.40
N LEU A 648 -13.07 10.46 23.35
CA LEU A 648 -14.49 10.21 23.10
C LEU A 648 -15.26 11.49 22.73
N LEU A 649 -14.97 12.62 23.37
CA LEU A 649 -15.54 13.91 22.99
C LEU A 649 -15.16 14.31 21.56
N GLN A 650 -13.91 14.07 21.16
CA GLN A 650 -13.49 14.29 19.76
C GLN A 650 -14.17 13.33 18.79
N CYS A 651 -14.32 12.05 19.16
CA CYS A 651 -15.05 11.07 18.37
C CYS A 651 -16.49 11.52 18.13
N LEU A 652 -17.17 12.05 19.16
CA LEU A 652 -18.56 12.51 19.07
C LEU A 652 -18.75 13.62 18.02
N ASN A 653 -17.77 14.51 17.90
CA ASN A 653 -17.79 15.61 16.93
C ASN A 653 -17.52 15.16 15.49
N ILE A 654 -16.76 14.08 15.30
CA ILE A 654 -16.27 13.63 13.99
C ILE A 654 -17.10 12.47 13.44
N CYS A 655 -17.57 11.56 14.27
CA CYS A 655 -18.21 10.32 13.83
C CYS A 655 -19.45 10.55 12.95
N SER A 656 -19.71 9.55 12.09
CA SER A 656 -20.94 9.47 11.31
C SER A 656 -22.16 9.36 12.22
N GLU A 657 -23.36 9.65 11.67
CA GLU A 657 -24.60 9.53 12.43
C GLU A 657 -24.83 8.11 12.98
N ALA A 658 -24.49 7.08 12.20
CA ALA A 658 -24.60 5.67 12.59
C ALA A 658 -23.72 5.33 13.81
N MET A 659 -22.55 5.94 13.94
CA MET A 659 -21.60 5.67 15.03
C MET A 659 -21.88 6.49 16.31
N ARG A 660 -22.68 7.57 16.24
CA ARG A 660 -22.91 8.46 17.39
C ARG A 660 -23.50 7.73 18.59
N CYS A 661 -24.42 6.79 18.38
CA CYS A 661 -25.02 6.03 19.47
C CYS A 661 -23.97 5.23 20.25
N ASP A 662 -23.04 4.59 19.55
CA ASP A 662 -21.99 3.77 20.18
C ASP A 662 -20.93 4.62 20.90
N VAL A 663 -20.62 5.81 20.37
CA VAL A 663 -19.77 6.78 21.07
C VAL A 663 -20.41 7.24 22.37
N VAL A 664 -21.71 7.61 22.35
CA VAL A 664 -22.42 8.05 23.56
C VAL A 664 -22.52 6.92 24.60
N LYS A 665 -22.76 5.67 24.18
CA LYS A 665 -22.71 4.50 25.07
C LYS A 665 -21.35 4.39 25.80
N ALA A 666 -20.25 4.56 25.08
CA ALA A 666 -18.91 4.51 25.66
C ALA A 666 -18.61 5.67 26.62
N MET A 667 -19.38 6.77 26.56
CA MET A 667 -19.25 7.91 27.47
C MET A 667 -19.94 7.71 28.83
N ARG A 668 -20.75 6.66 29.02
CA ARG A 668 -21.43 6.36 30.31
C ARG A 668 -20.53 6.48 31.55
N PRO A 669 -19.26 6.01 31.56
CA PRO A 669 -18.38 6.14 32.72
C PRO A 669 -17.94 7.58 33.04
N TYR A 670 -18.06 8.51 32.09
CA TYR A 670 -17.52 9.87 32.15
C TYR A 670 -18.63 10.93 32.26
N SER A 671 -19.70 10.63 32.99
CA SER A 671 -20.88 11.49 33.12
C SER A 671 -20.60 12.70 34.03
N ASP A 672 -19.82 13.68 33.58
CA ASP A 672 -19.56 14.94 34.28
C ASP A 672 -20.15 16.15 33.54
N SER A 673 -19.95 17.36 34.09
CA SER A 673 -20.50 18.61 33.56
C SER A 673 -20.10 18.88 32.10
N GLU A 674 -18.84 18.63 31.75
CA GLU A 674 -18.32 18.84 30.38
C GLU A 674 -18.95 17.86 29.38
N CYS A 675 -19.08 16.58 29.74
CA CYS A 675 -19.80 15.60 28.91
C CYS A 675 -21.28 15.97 28.78
N ALA A 676 -21.91 16.41 29.87
CA ALA A 676 -23.31 16.85 29.83
C ALA A 676 -23.54 18.05 28.89
N GLN A 677 -22.60 18.99 28.84
CA GLN A 677 -22.65 20.11 27.92
C GLN A 677 -22.65 19.64 26.45
N HIS A 678 -21.74 18.75 26.07
CA HIS A 678 -21.67 18.25 24.70
C HIS A 678 -22.90 17.41 24.31
N LEU A 679 -23.37 16.57 25.23
CA LEU A 679 -24.58 15.75 25.00
C LEU A 679 -25.86 16.59 24.96
N SER A 680 -25.90 17.74 25.63
CA SER A 680 -27.05 18.66 25.58
C SER A 680 -27.26 19.27 24.18
N VAL A 681 -26.18 19.46 23.42
CA VAL A 681 -26.24 19.93 22.02
C VAL A 681 -26.89 18.87 21.14
N LEU A 682 -26.49 17.60 21.25
CA LEU A 682 -27.11 16.49 20.52
C LEU A 682 -28.60 16.36 20.84
N LEU A 683 -28.98 16.56 22.10
CA LEU A 683 -30.38 16.52 22.53
C LEU A 683 -31.20 17.69 21.98
N THR A 684 -30.57 18.84 21.75
CA THR A 684 -31.19 20.02 21.14
C THR A 684 -31.34 19.85 19.63
N ASP A 685 -30.30 19.33 18.98
CA ASP A 685 -30.23 19.13 17.53
C ASP A 685 -30.96 17.87 17.05
N GLN A 686 -31.56 17.10 17.96
CA GLN A 686 -32.17 15.81 17.65
C GLN A 686 -33.21 15.82 16.53
N GLU A 687 -33.84 16.97 16.27
CA GLU A 687 -34.80 17.16 15.18
C GLU A 687 -34.16 16.98 13.78
N HIS A 688 -32.84 17.11 13.66
CA HIS A 688 -32.09 17.02 12.40
C HIS A 688 -31.50 15.63 12.10
N TYR A 689 -31.62 14.67 13.03
CA TYR A 689 -31.16 13.30 12.80
C TYR A 689 -32.20 12.48 12.03
N SER A 690 -31.72 11.52 11.24
CA SER A 690 -32.54 10.54 10.54
C SER A 690 -33.47 9.83 11.52
N GLU A 691 -34.69 9.50 11.10
CA GLU A 691 -35.67 8.91 12.02
C GLU A 691 -35.25 7.56 12.58
N GLU A 692 -34.37 6.85 11.87
CA GLU A 692 -33.78 5.59 12.30
C GLU A 692 -32.84 5.78 13.50
N ASN A 693 -31.87 6.68 13.41
CA ASN A 693 -30.86 6.88 14.45
C ASN A 693 -31.31 7.80 15.58
N ARG A 694 -32.32 8.65 15.34
CA ARG A 694 -32.77 9.68 16.29
C ARG A 694 -33.24 9.09 17.62
N GLN A 695 -34.10 8.06 17.61
CA GLN A 695 -34.64 7.53 18.86
C GLN A 695 -33.59 6.77 19.70
N PRO A 696 -32.80 5.82 19.14
CA PRO A 696 -31.73 5.17 19.87
C PRO A 696 -30.72 6.17 20.46
N LEU A 697 -30.30 7.17 19.69
CA LEU A 697 -29.39 8.20 20.14
C LEU A 697 -29.97 9.03 21.29
N VAL A 698 -31.23 9.49 21.19
CA VAL A 698 -31.88 10.27 22.24
C VAL A 698 -32.00 9.47 23.53
N LEU A 699 -32.42 8.20 23.48
CA LEU A 699 -32.52 7.37 24.68
C LEU A 699 -31.17 7.23 25.40
N GLU A 700 -30.11 7.04 24.63
CA GLU A 700 -28.77 6.88 25.14
C GLU A 700 -28.23 8.19 25.76
N VAL A 701 -28.43 9.31 25.08
CA VAL A 701 -28.09 10.65 25.59
C VAL A 701 -28.82 10.94 26.90
N LEU A 702 -30.13 10.63 26.97
CA LEU A 702 -30.92 10.80 28.18
C LEU A 702 -30.40 9.93 29.34
N GLU A 703 -29.98 8.69 29.08
CA GLU A 703 -29.42 7.79 30.10
C GLU A 703 -28.11 8.35 30.68
N VAL A 704 -27.21 8.87 29.83
CA VAL A 704 -25.94 9.46 30.28
C VAL A 704 -26.18 10.77 31.03
N LEU A 705 -27.04 11.66 30.51
CA LEU A 705 -27.37 12.93 31.18
C LEU A 705 -28.02 12.71 32.55
N SER A 706 -28.87 11.69 32.69
CA SER A 706 -29.50 11.35 33.97
C SER A 706 -28.49 10.99 35.07
N ARG A 707 -27.28 10.57 34.69
CA ARG A 707 -26.18 10.19 35.59
C ARG A 707 -25.14 11.30 35.80
N SER A 708 -25.26 12.45 35.12
CA SER A 708 -24.20 13.46 35.08
C SER A 708 -23.98 14.23 36.38
N ARG A 709 -24.96 14.20 37.29
CA ARG A 709 -24.98 15.00 38.54
C ARG A 709 -24.63 16.48 38.33
N SER A 710 -24.95 17.03 37.16
CA SER A 710 -24.56 18.38 36.75
C SER A 710 -25.77 19.29 36.50
N ILE A 711 -25.57 20.59 36.69
CA ILE A 711 -26.60 21.62 36.41
C ILE A 711 -26.91 21.65 34.91
N GLU A 712 -25.89 21.45 34.07
CA GLU A 712 -26.02 21.37 32.61
C GLU A 712 -26.94 20.19 32.21
N GLY A 713 -26.78 19.03 32.85
CA GLY A 713 -27.63 17.87 32.62
C GLY A 713 -29.08 18.12 33.04
N LYS A 714 -29.28 18.75 34.21
CA LYS A 714 -30.61 19.17 34.69
C LYS A 714 -31.29 20.12 33.71
N ASN A 715 -30.57 21.14 33.24
CA ASN A 715 -31.09 22.12 32.30
C ASN A 715 -31.46 21.47 30.95
N ALA A 716 -30.59 20.58 30.44
CA ALA A 716 -30.83 19.85 29.20
C ALA A 716 -32.09 18.97 29.27
N LEU A 717 -32.28 18.21 30.35
CA LEU A 717 -33.47 17.39 30.56
C LEU A 717 -34.74 18.23 30.71
N THR A 718 -34.65 19.37 31.41
CA THR A 718 -35.78 20.32 31.59
C THR A 718 -36.21 20.92 30.24
N GLN A 719 -35.24 21.35 29.43
CA GLN A 719 -35.48 21.90 28.10
C GLN A 719 -36.03 20.85 27.13
N PHE A 720 -35.56 19.61 27.21
CA PHE A 720 -36.12 18.52 26.41
C PHE A 720 -37.58 18.25 26.77
N LEU A 721 -37.92 18.17 28.07
CA LEU A 721 -39.30 17.94 28.54
C LEU A 721 -40.26 19.08 28.16
N SER A 722 -39.82 20.34 28.18
CA SER A 722 -40.64 21.47 27.75
C SER A 722 -40.98 21.42 26.24
N ASN A 723 -40.11 20.79 25.45
CA ASN A 723 -40.29 20.60 24.01
C ASN A 723 -41.22 19.42 23.64
N LYS A 724 -41.83 18.71 24.61
CA LYS A 724 -42.72 17.56 24.34
C LYS A 724 -43.89 17.87 23.40
N LYS A 725 -44.37 19.12 23.38
CA LYS A 725 -45.50 19.56 22.52
C LYS A 725 -45.08 20.03 21.11
N LYS A 726 -43.78 20.08 20.78
CA LYS A 726 -43.30 20.48 19.44
C LYS A 726 -43.69 19.46 18.37
N LYS A 727 -43.98 19.94 17.16
CA LYS A 727 -44.38 19.09 16.01
C LYS A 727 -43.30 18.08 15.64
N ALA A 728 -42.02 18.46 15.71
CA ALA A 728 -40.87 17.61 15.41
C ALA A 728 -40.72 16.39 16.36
N ASN A 729 -41.31 16.47 17.56
CA ASN A 729 -41.13 15.49 18.64
C ASN A 729 -42.26 14.45 18.74
N ARG A 730 -43.24 14.51 17.82
CA ARG A 730 -44.40 13.59 17.81
C ARG A 730 -44.04 12.13 17.57
N ASN A 731 -42.89 11.89 16.92
CA ASN A 731 -42.43 10.56 16.54
C ASN A 731 -41.51 9.91 17.59
N LEU A 732 -41.12 10.63 18.65
CA LEU A 732 -40.36 10.08 19.77
C LEU A 732 -41.28 9.25 20.69
N SER A 733 -40.81 8.07 21.10
CA SER A 733 -41.58 7.14 21.94
C SER A 733 -41.88 7.71 23.34
N GLU A 734 -42.96 7.20 23.96
CA GLU A 734 -43.32 7.53 25.34
C GLU A 734 -42.21 7.17 26.35
N ILE A 735 -41.38 6.18 26.00
CA ILE A 735 -40.23 5.72 26.80
C ILE A 735 -39.22 6.86 26.97
N ALA A 736 -38.88 7.60 25.90
CA ALA A 736 -37.92 8.70 25.99
C ALA A 736 -38.36 9.79 26.97
N TRP A 737 -39.66 10.13 26.97
CA TRP A 737 -40.22 11.12 27.91
C TRP A 737 -40.22 10.62 29.36
N LYS A 738 -40.49 9.33 29.57
CA LYS A 738 -40.42 8.70 30.88
C LYS A 738 -38.99 8.67 31.41
N THR A 739 -38.02 8.30 30.57
CA THR A 739 -36.59 8.30 30.90
C THR A 739 -36.11 9.70 31.28
N ALA A 740 -36.44 10.72 30.49
CA ALA A 740 -36.08 12.11 30.79
C ALA A 740 -36.70 12.62 32.11
N SER A 741 -37.98 12.28 32.36
CA SER A 741 -38.69 12.68 33.60
C SER A 741 -38.11 12.00 34.83
N ALA A 742 -37.79 10.70 34.73
CA ALA A 742 -37.14 9.95 35.81
C ALA A 742 -35.73 10.47 36.09
N GLY A 743 -34.95 10.74 35.03
CA GLY A 743 -33.63 11.33 35.12
C GLY A 743 -33.62 12.71 35.77
N LEU A 744 -34.57 13.58 35.42
CA LEU A 744 -34.68 14.91 36.01
C LEU A 744 -34.98 14.83 37.52
N LYS A 745 -35.93 13.98 37.93
CA LYS A 745 -36.21 13.75 39.37
C LYS A 745 -34.98 13.26 40.12
N GLN A 746 -34.22 12.36 39.52
CA GLN A 746 -32.98 11.84 40.11
C GLN A 746 -31.94 12.96 40.29
N LEU A 747 -31.74 13.82 39.29
CA LEU A 747 -30.82 14.95 39.39
C LEU A 747 -31.30 16.01 40.39
N GLU A 748 -32.60 16.27 40.46
CA GLU A 748 -33.19 17.20 41.44
C GLU A 748 -32.99 16.73 42.88
N THR A 749 -33.07 15.43 43.15
CA THR A 749 -32.77 14.87 44.49
C THR A 749 -31.29 14.92 44.86
N VAL A 750 -30.38 14.85 43.88
CA VAL A 750 -28.92 14.86 44.10
C VAL A 750 -28.36 16.28 44.17
N ILE A 751 -28.87 17.21 43.36
CA ILE A 751 -28.46 18.62 43.34
C ILE A 751 -29.18 19.41 44.45
N GLY A 752 -30.43 19.04 44.78
CA GLY A 752 -31.21 19.66 45.85
C GLY A 752 -30.68 19.43 47.28
N SER A 753 -29.70 18.53 47.47
CA SER A 753 -29.04 18.29 48.77
C SER A 753 -27.87 19.22 49.09
N GLN A 754 -27.54 20.20 48.23
CA GLN A 754 -26.48 21.19 48.50
C GLN A 754 -26.98 22.62 48.79
N ASP A 755 -28.25 22.93 48.55
CA ASP A 755 -28.81 24.25 48.87
C ASP A 755 -30.02 24.12 49.78
N SER A 756 -29.78 24.25 51.08
CA SER A 756 -30.83 24.36 52.10
C SER A 756 -30.40 25.33 53.19
N THR A 757 -30.44 26.63 52.89
CA THR A 757 -30.75 27.64 53.91
C THR A 757 -31.78 28.64 53.41
N ALA A 758 -32.84 28.74 54.22
CA ALA A 758 -33.78 29.85 54.38
C ALA A 758 -35.14 29.81 53.64
N HIS A 759 -36.15 29.47 54.46
CA HIS A 759 -37.44 30.16 54.66
C HIS A 759 -38.70 29.71 53.86
N SER A 760 -39.49 28.81 54.50
CA SER A 760 -40.86 29.01 55.07
C SER A 760 -41.79 30.06 54.42
N VAL A 761 -43.12 29.93 54.20
CA VAL A 761 -44.31 29.18 54.74
C VAL A 761 -45.56 29.83 54.03
N PRO A 762 -46.86 29.41 54.07
CA PRO A 762 -47.58 28.15 53.74
C PRO A 762 -48.95 28.37 52.96
N GLN A 763 -49.80 27.32 52.89
CA GLN A 763 -51.29 27.30 52.68
C GLN A 763 -51.82 27.49 51.23
N THR A 764 -52.82 26.73 50.71
CA THR A 764 -53.96 26.03 51.34
C THR A 764 -54.52 24.94 50.39
N GLU A 765 -54.98 23.81 50.93
CA GLU A 765 -55.93 22.83 50.33
C GLU A 765 -57.40 23.24 50.67
N PRO A 766 -58.50 22.49 50.34
CA PRO A 766 -58.71 21.31 49.45
C PRO A 766 -60.04 21.39 48.60
N LYS A 767 -60.30 20.41 47.70
CA LYS A 767 -61.44 19.44 47.76
C LYS A 767 -61.85 18.79 46.43
N ALA A 768 -62.35 17.57 46.60
CA ALA A 768 -62.80 16.53 45.68
C ALA A 768 -64.05 16.84 44.82
N GLU A 769 -64.28 16.06 43.74
CA GLU A 769 -65.43 15.13 43.61
C GLU A 769 -65.50 14.35 42.28
N MET A 770 -66.41 13.37 42.27
CA MET A 770 -66.57 12.13 41.50
C MET A 770 -67.24 12.20 40.11
N PHE A 771 -67.08 11.10 39.36
CA PHE A 771 -67.96 10.41 38.37
C PHE A 771 -68.87 11.20 37.39
N GLU A 772 -68.86 10.81 36.11
CA GLU A 772 -70.00 10.08 35.50
C GLU A 772 -69.73 9.57 34.05
N ARG A 773 -70.35 8.43 33.73
CA ARG A 773 -70.47 7.81 32.41
C ARG A 773 -71.73 8.34 31.71
N SER A 774 -71.74 8.44 30.39
CA SER A 774 -72.82 7.90 29.53
C SER A 774 -72.56 8.12 28.03
N SER A 775 -72.85 7.08 27.23
CA SER A 775 -73.10 7.15 25.79
C SER A 775 -74.59 7.43 25.53
N PRO A 776 -75.02 7.84 24.32
CA PRO A 776 -75.56 6.88 23.33
C PRO A 776 -75.17 7.22 21.85
N ALA A 777 -74.74 6.27 21.02
CA ALA A 777 -75.51 5.32 20.18
C ALA A 777 -76.10 5.88 18.85
N SER A 778 -75.60 5.32 17.72
CA SER A 778 -76.27 5.00 16.41
C SER A 778 -76.88 6.14 15.57
N GLN A 779 -76.92 6.17 14.23
CA GLN A 779 -76.84 5.20 13.12
C GLN A 779 -76.77 5.99 11.79
N ALA A 780 -76.05 5.50 10.78
CA ALA A 780 -76.52 5.43 9.38
C ALA A 780 -75.55 4.59 8.55
N ARG A 781 -76.07 3.49 7.99
CA ARG A 781 -75.40 2.62 7.01
C ARG A 781 -75.64 3.16 5.62
N GLU A 782 -74.61 3.21 4.78
CA GLU A 782 -74.74 2.99 3.33
C GLU A 782 -73.65 2.02 2.87
N LYS A 783 -74.07 1.01 2.10
CA LYS A 783 -73.24 -0.05 1.51
C LYS A 783 -72.66 0.46 0.19
N VAL A 784 -71.33 0.39 0.02
CA VAL A 784 -70.69 0.25 -1.30
C VAL A 784 -69.53 -0.74 -1.18
N ALA A 785 -69.34 -1.55 -2.23
CA ALA A 785 -68.69 -2.85 -2.28
C ALA A 785 -67.20 -2.90 -1.87
N ALA A 786 -66.82 -4.03 -1.26
CA ALA A 786 -65.46 -4.39 -0.89
C ALA A 786 -64.59 -4.70 -2.11
N VAL A 787 -63.39 -4.14 -2.14
CA VAL A 787 -62.27 -4.62 -2.97
C VAL A 787 -61.50 -5.62 -2.11
N GLN A 788 -61.43 -6.88 -2.54
CA GLN A 788 -60.58 -7.89 -1.91
C GLN A 788 -59.12 -7.68 -2.35
N LEU A 789 -58.21 -7.55 -1.40
CA LEU A 789 -56.75 -7.52 -1.62
C LEU A 789 -56.18 -8.96 -1.65
N PRO A 790 -55.05 -9.21 -2.35
CA PRO A 790 -54.60 -10.56 -2.72
C PRO A 790 -53.79 -11.35 -1.67
N GLN A 791 -53.47 -10.78 -0.51
CA GLN A 791 -52.83 -11.47 0.63
C GLN A 791 -53.44 -11.02 1.96
N ASP A 792 -53.51 -11.94 2.93
CA ASP A 792 -54.08 -11.65 4.25
C ASP A 792 -53.01 -11.02 5.18
N TYR A 793 -53.12 -9.70 5.39
CA TYR A 793 -52.28 -8.92 6.31
C TYR A 793 -52.91 -8.73 7.69
N SER A 794 -54.08 -9.32 7.96
CA SER A 794 -54.83 -9.11 9.20
C SER A 794 -54.11 -9.61 10.46
N GLU A 795 -53.18 -10.57 10.32
CA GLU A 795 -52.38 -11.11 11.41
C GLU A 795 -51.19 -10.22 11.84
N LEU A 796 -50.87 -9.15 11.08
CA LEU A 796 -49.70 -8.32 11.35
C LEU A 796 -49.97 -7.26 12.45
N PRO A 797 -48.99 -6.99 13.34
CA PRO A 797 -49.16 -5.99 14.39
C PRO A 797 -49.49 -4.60 13.84
N GLY A 798 -50.65 -4.06 14.19
CA GLY A 798 -51.10 -2.73 13.75
C GLY A 798 -51.91 -2.73 12.45
N ALA A 799 -52.25 -3.90 11.88
CA ALA A 799 -53.07 -4.03 10.68
C ALA A 799 -54.47 -3.41 10.82
N ASP A 800 -55.10 -3.50 12.00
CA ASP A 800 -56.42 -2.90 12.26
C ASP A 800 -56.43 -1.39 12.02
N GLN A 801 -55.38 -0.69 12.45
CA GLN A 801 -55.24 0.76 12.31
C GLN A 801 -55.01 1.17 10.86
N VAL A 802 -54.20 0.39 10.13
CA VAL A 802 -53.92 0.63 8.70
C VAL A 802 -55.18 0.37 7.87
N ASN A 803 -55.89 -0.72 8.15
CA ASN A 803 -57.17 -1.07 7.51
C ASN A 803 -58.25 -0.02 7.78
N GLU A 804 -58.31 0.55 8.99
CA GLU A 804 -59.23 1.64 9.30
C GLU A 804 -58.97 2.90 8.45
N PHE A 805 -57.70 3.27 8.25
CA PHE A 805 -57.35 4.40 7.39
C PHE A 805 -57.61 4.14 5.90
N LEU A 806 -57.34 2.91 5.42
CA LEU A 806 -57.66 2.49 4.06
C LEU A 806 -59.19 2.50 3.81
N PHE A 807 -59.97 2.01 4.78
CA PHE A 807 -61.44 2.01 4.70
C PHE A 807 -62.02 3.44 4.68
N GLN A 808 -61.36 4.39 5.33
CA GLN A 808 -61.73 5.82 5.31
C GLN A 808 -61.19 6.57 4.07
N GLY A 809 -60.53 5.90 3.13
CA GLY A 809 -59.93 6.51 1.93
C GLY A 809 -58.73 7.42 2.22
N LYS A 810 -58.10 7.30 3.39
CA LYS A 810 -56.98 8.14 3.84
C LYS A 810 -55.64 7.45 3.58
N ASN A 811 -55.32 7.23 2.31
CA ASN A 811 -54.14 6.47 1.89
C ASN A 811 -52.82 7.04 2.44
N GLU A 812 -52.66 8.36 2.50
CA GLU A 812 -51.47 8.98 3.09
C GLU A 812 -51.27 8.65 4.57
N LEU A 813 -52.35 8.67 5.37
CA LEU A 813 -52.27 8.31 6.79
C LEU A 813 -52.02 6.82 7.01
N ALA A 814 -52.52 5.97 6.10
CA ALA A 814 -52.24 4.54 6.11
C ALA A 814 -50.75 4.26 5.80
N LYS A 815 -50.17 4.95 4.81
CA LYS A 815 -48.74 4.87 4.47
C LYS A 815 -47.84 5.35 5.61
N GLU A 816 -48.15 6.50 6.21
CA GLU A 816 -47.41 7.02 7.38
C GLU A 816 -47.48 6.06 8.57
N ALA A 817 -48.65 5.47 8.83
CA ALA A 817 -48.81 4.46 9.87
C ALA A 817 -47.97 3.21 9.58
N LEU A 818 -47.96 2.72 8.33
CA LEU A 818 -47.16 1.56 7.93
C LEU A 818 -45.67 1.78 8.12
N VAL A 819 -45.11 2.88 7.60
CA VAL A 819 -43.66 3.20 7.77
C VAL A 819 -43.28 3.25 9.26
N LYS A 820 -44.17 3.79 10.10
CA LYS A 820 -43.96 3.85 11.55
C LYS A 820 -43.99 2.46 12.21
N ILE A 821 -44.90 1.59 11.79
CA ILE A 821 -45.00 0.21 12.30
C ILE A 821 -43.80 -0.60 11.81
N ILE A 822 -43.39 -0.46 10.54
CA ILE A 822 -42.18 -1.07 9.96
C ILE A 822 -40.96 -0.72 10.81
N GLY A 823 -40.71 0.56 11.07
CA GLY A 823 -39.57 0.99 11.89
C GLY A 823 -39.66 0.55 13.35
N LYS A 824 -40.86 0.29 13.89
CA LYS A 824 -41.01 -0.33 15.21
C LYS A 824 -40.63 -1.81 15.17
N MET A 825 -41.09 -2.55 14.17
CA MET A 825 -40.79 -3.97 14.02
C MET A 825 -39.31 -4.22 13.74
N ALA A 826 -38.67 -3.39 12.91
CA ALA A 826 -37.22 -3.45 12.65
C ALA A 826 -36.39 -3.30 13.93
N ARG A 827 -36.69 -2.28 14.77
CA ARG A 827 -36.01 -2.07 16.07
C ARG A 827 -36.26 -3.18 17.09
N GLU A 828 -37.42 -3.81 17.05
CA GLU A 828 -37.74 -4.99 17.87
C GLU A 828 -37.10 -6.28 17.30
N ARG A 829 -36.28 -6.19 16.25
CA ARG A 829 -35.65 -7.30 15.53
C ARG A 829 -36.65 -8.29 14.91
N LYS A 830 -37.87 -7.82 14.63
CA LYS A 830 -38.92 -8.57 13.94
C LYS A 830 -38.87 -8.25 12.44
N PHE A 831 -37.73 -8.54 11.83
CA PHE A 831 -37.44 -8.14 10.44
C PHE A 831 -38.42 -8.77 9.42
N GLU A 832 -38.83 -10.02 9.63
CA GLU A 832 -39.81 -10.70 8.77
C GLU A 832 -41.18 -9.98 8.78
N ALA A 833 -41.65 -9.55 9.95
CA ALA A 833 -42.88 -8.76 10.05
C ALA A 833 -42.71 -7.36 9.44
N ALA A 834 -41.53 -6.74 9.59
CA ALA A 834 -41.22 -5.45 8.98
C ALA A 834 -41.22 -5.52 7.44
N GLU A 835 -40.68 -6.60 6.87
CA GLU A 835 -40.64 -6.83 5.43
C GLU A 835 -42.04 -7.06 4.85
N ARG A 836 -42.88 -7.88 5.52
CA ARG A 836 -44.29 -8.07 5.11
C ARG A 836 -45.12 -6.79 5.16
N LEU A 837 -44.86 -5.92 6.14
CA LEU A 837 -45.49 -4.60 6.22
C LEU A 837 -44.98 -3.66 5.10
N ARG A 838 -43.73 -3.81 4.65
CA ARG A 838 -43.18 -3.09 3.49
C ARG A 838 -43.79 -3.58 2.18
N GLU A 839 -43.99 -4.89 2.03
CA GLU A 839 -44.73 -5.46 0.89
C GLU A 839 -46.16 -4.90 0.85
N TRP A 840 -46.85 -4.85 1.99
CA TRP A 840 -48.17 -4.26 2.07
C TRP A 840 -48.19 -2.77 1.70
N LEU A 841 -47.13 -2.02 2.06
CA LEU A 841 -46.95 -0.63 1.63
C LEU A 841 -46.80 -0.51 0.10
N ILE A 842 -46.08 -1.43 -0.54
CA ILE A 842 -45.94 -1.49 -2.01
C ILE A 842 -47.29 -1.83 -2.66
N GLU A 843 -48.06 -2.74 -2.09
CA GLU A 843 -49.39 -3.11 -2.63
C GLU A 843 -50.41 -1.98 -2.53
N ILE A 844 -50.36 -1.19 -1.45
CA ILE A 844 -51.25 -0.05 -1.24
C ILE A 844 -50.94 1.08 -2.23
N ASP A 845 -49.67 1.39 -2.45
CA ASP A 845 -49.25 2.44 -3.37
C ASP A 845 -47.88 2.13 -4.00
N PRO A 846 -47.85 1.48 -5.17
CA PRO A 846 -46.60 1.17 -5.88
C PRO A 846 -45.80 2.41 -6.30
N MET A 847 -46.42 3.60 -6.33
CA MET A 847 -45.78 4.86 -6.69
C MET A 847 -45.22 5.61 -5.47
N ALA A 848 -45.43 5.13 -4.23
CA ALA A 848 -44.87 5.67 -3.00
C ALA A 848 -43.38 5.33 -2.82
N LEU A 849 -42.58 5.62 -3.85
CA LEU A 849 -41.19 5.18 -3.96
C LEU A 849 -40.34 5.67 -2.78
N SER A 850 -40.56 6.89 -2.31
CA SER A 850 -39.83 7.49 -1.18
C SER A 850 -40.07 6.72 0.12
N GLU A 851 -41.32 6.38 0.41
CA GLU A 851 -41.72 5.65 1.61
C GLU A 851 -41.28 4.19 1.54
N ILE A 852 -41.34 3.56 0.37
CA ILE A 852 -40.89 2.18 0.11
C ILE A 852 -39.37 2.05 0.29
N ILE A 853 -38.60 2.98 -0.30
CA ILE A 853 -37.13 3.02 -0.16
C ILE A 853 -36.77 3.25 1.31
N ARG A 854 -37.39 4.24 1.96
CA ARG A 854 -37.13 4.54 3.35
C ARG A 854 -37.46 3.38 4.29
N ALA A 855 -38.53 2.65 4.04
CA ALA A 855 -38.86 1.44 4.78
C ALA A 855 -37.80 0.35 4.58
N ALA A 856 -37.30 0.17 3.35
CA ALA A 856 -36.21 -0.77 3.07
C ALA A 856 -34.90 -0.37 3.77
N GLU A 857 -34.52 0.92 3.74
CA GLU A 857 -33.32 1.44 4.41
C GLU A 857 -33.37 1.21 5.92
N ILE A 858 -34.51 1.50 6.57
CA ILE A 858 -34.71 1.27 8.01
C ILE A 858 -34.57 -0.21 8.38
N ILE A 859 -35.10 -1.10 7.54
CA ILE A 859 -34.99 -2.54 7.79
C ILE A 859 -33.53 -2.97 7.63
N GLU A 860 -32.84 -2.52 6.59
CA GLU A 860 -31.47 -2.93 6.31
C GLU A 860 -30.46 -2.40 7.33
N HIS A 861 -30.54 -1.12 7.71
CA HIS A 861 -29.59 -0.58 8.67
C HIS A 861 -29.78 -1.17 10.09
N GLU A 862 -31.02 -1.45 10.53
CA GLU A 862 -31.27 -2.21 11.77
C GLU A 862 -30.78 -3.66 11.69
N LYS A 863 -30.89 -4.32 10.53
CA LYS A 863 -30.29 -5.66 10.31
C LYS A 863 -28.77 -5.60 10.47
N VAL A 864 -28.09 -4.66 9.83
CA VAL A 864 -26.62 -4.51 9.92
C VAL A 864 -26.18 -4.17 11.34
N SER A 865 -26.92 -3.31 12.02
CA SER A 865 -26.60 -2.85 13.37
C SER A 865 -26.79 -3.91 14.45
N SER A 866 -27.65 -4.90 14.21
CA SER A 866 -27.98 -5.95 15.17
C SER A 866 -27.11 -7.21 15.09
N ILE A 867 -26.15 -7.25 14.15
CA ILE A 867 -25.16 -8.34 14.05
C ILE A 867 -24.24 -8.30 15.27
N ASP A 868 -24.07 -9.45 15.92
CA ASP A 868 -23.13 -9.59 17.03
C ASP A 868 -21.68 -9.60 16.52
N GLN A 869 -20.83 -8.75 17.09
CA GLN A 869 -19.45 -8.62 16.66
C GLN A 869 -18.61 -9.88 16.92
N SER A 870 -18.89 -10.59 18.02
CA SER A 870 -18.24 -11.85 18.34
C SER A 870 -18.55 -12.90 17.26
N ASP A 871 -19.78 -12.92 16.76
CA ASP A 871 -20.18 -13.85 15.71
C ASP A 871 -19.62 -13.44 14.34
N ALA A 872 -19.62 -12.14 14.01
CA ALA A 872 -18.98 -11.64 12.79
C ALA A 872 -17.46 -11.94 12.75
N GLU A 873 -16.78 -11.84 13.89
CA GLU A 873 -15.36 -12.21 14.02
C GLU A 873 -15.13 -13.72 13.86
N ALA A 874 -16.07 -14.56 14.32
CA ALA A 874 -15.95 -16.01 14.21
C ALA A 874 -15.89 -16.48 12.74
N TRP A 875 -16.56 -15.76 11.84
CA TRP A 875 -16.57 -16.03 10.40
C TRP A 875 -16.06 -14.84 9.59
N SER A 876 -14.95 -14.25 10.02
CA SER A 876 -14.36 -13.07 9.37
C SER A 876 -14.07 -13.28 7.88
N GLU A 877 -13.70 -14.49 7.45
CA GLU A 877 -13.52 -14.83 6.03
C GLU A 877 -14.81 -14.72 5.22
N LEU A 878 -15.90 -15.26 5.76
CA LEU A 878 -17.22 -15.16 5.14
C LEU A 878 -17.74 -13.73 5.20
N TYR A 879 -17.43 -13.00 6.27
CA TYR A 879 -17.76 -11.59 6.45
C TYR A 879 -17.01 -10.67 5.47
N ASP A 880 -15.75 -10.98 5.16
CA ASP A 880 -14.93 -10.25 4.20
C ASP A 880 -15.36 -10.55 2.75
N LEU A 881 -15.80 -11.79 2.48
CA LEU A 881 -16.26 -12.25 1.16
C LEU A 881 -17.62 -11.65 0.73
N LEU A 882 -18.49 -11.39 1.69
CA LEU A 882 -19.84 -10.88 1.47
C LEU A 882 -19.89 -9.35 1.60
N SER A 883 -20.83 -8.73 0.90
CA SER A 883 -21.20 -7.33 1.20
C SER A 883 -21.82 -7.23 2.60
N THR A 884 -21.86 -6.03 3.16
CA THR A 884 -22.47 -5.79 4.46
C THR A 884 -23.94 -6.24 4.49
N GLU A 885 -24.68 -5.97 3.40
CA GLU A 885 -26.08 -6.38 3.21
C GLU A 885 -26.22 -7.89 3.01
N GLU A 886 -25.34 -8.49 2.20
CA GLU A 886 -25.30 -9.94 1.96
C GLU A 886 -25.05 -10.70 3.25
N PHE A 887 -24.10 -10.25 4.08
CA PHE A 887 -23.83 -10.88 5.37
C PHE A 887 -24.96 -10.64 6.38
N ALA A 888 -25.56 -9.45 6.42
CA ALA A 888 -26.71 -9.18 7.27
C ALA A 888 -27.89 -10.09 6.90
N THR A 889 -28.15 -10.26 5.61
CA THR A 889 -29.17 -11.17 5.08
C THR A 889 -28.89 -12.62 5.48
N LEU A 890 -27.63 -13.06 5.35
CA LEU A 890 -27.21 -14.39 5.81
C LEU A 890 -27.43 -14.56 7.32
N TYR A 891 -26.95 -13.61 8.12
CA TYR A 891 -26.99 -13.65 9.58
C TYR A 891 -28.41 -13.74 10.12
N HIS A 892 -29.32 -12.92 9.60
CA HIS A 892 -30.73 -12.92 10.02
C HIS A 892 -31.57 -14.04 9.40
N GLY A 893 -31.08 -14.65 8.31
CA GLY A 893 -31.65 -15.89 7.77
C GLY A 893 -31.37 -17.13 8.63
N MET A 894 -30.44 -17.04 9.59
CA MET A 894 -30.09 -18.15 10.47
C MET A 894 -30.85 -18.14 11.79
N LYS A 895 -31.21 -19.33 12.27
CA LYS A 895 -31.86 -19.52 13.56
C LYS A 895 -30.84 -19.93 14.62
N ARG A 896 -30.78 -19.18 15.73
CA ARG A 896 -29.92 -19.52 16.87
C ARG A 896 -30.53 -20.63 17.71
N LYS A 897 -29.72 -21.62 18.09
CA LYS A 897 -30.10 -22.70 19.00
C LYS A 897 -28.94 -23.06 19.94
N SER A 898 -29.28 -23.33 21.21
CA SER A 898 -28.32 -23.78 22.23
C SER A 898 -28.52 -25.26 22.53
N TYR A 899 -27.40 -25.97 22.70
CA TYR A 899 -27.33 -27.39 23.00
C TYR A 899 -26.53 -27.63 24.29
N LYS A 900 -26.96 -28.61 25.08
CA LYS A 900 -26.27 -29.04 26.31
C LYS A 900 -25.09 -29.96 25.97
N SER A 901 -24.22 -30.19 26.96
CA SER A 901 -23.21 -31.24 26.84
C SER A 901 -23.87 -32.60 26.57
N ASP A 902 -23.24 -33.39 25.70
CA ASP A 902 -23.66 -34.71 25.23
C ASP A 902 -24.99 -34.73 24.45
N GLU A 903 -25.55 -33.57 24.14
CA GLU A 903 -26.73 -33.45 23.30
C GLU A 903 -26.36 -33.61 21.82
N TYR A 904 -27.15 -34.41 21.10
CA TYR A 904 -26.99 -34.60 19.66
C TYR A 904 -27.60 -33.41 18.91
N ILE A 905 -26.79 -32.81 18.03
CA ILE A 905 -27.24 -31.80 17.08
C ILE A 905 -27.88 -32.48 15.87
N VAL A 906 -27.21 -33.52 15.35
CA VAL A 906 -27.71 -34.37 14.26
C VAL A 906 -27.26 -35.81 14.49
N ARG A 907 -28.05 -36.75 13.96
CA ARG A 907 -27.77 -38.19 14.01
C ARG A 907 -27.49 -38.73 12.61
N GLN A 908 -26.59 -39.68 12.54
CA GLN A 908 -26.30 -40.45 11.32
C GLN A 908 -27.60 -41.07 10.79
N GLY A 909 -27.81 -40.98 9.48
CA GLY A 909 -29.04 -41.39 8.79
C GLY A 909 -30.16 -40.35 8.78
N SER A 910 -30.01 -39.22 9.48
CA SER A 910 -31.00 -38.14 9.42
C SER A 910 -31.12 -37.57 8.00
N LYS A 911 -32.35 -37.24 7.61
CA LYS A 911 -32.70 -36.59 6.33
C LYS A 911 -32.68 -35.06 6.43
N GLU A 912 -32.49 -34.51 7.63
CA GLU A 912 -32.44 -33.06 7.84
C GLU A 912 -31.28 -32.44 7.08
N SER A 913 -31.53 -31.32 6.42
CA SER A 913 -30.56 -30.65 5.56
C SER A 913 -30.39 -29.20 6.00
N ASN A 914 -29.43 -28.96 6.88
CA ASN A 914 -29.13 -27.63 7.40
C ASN A 914 -27.61 -27.40 7.40
N LEU A 915 -27.21 -26.15 7.20
CA LEU A 915 -25.86 -25.70 7.54
C LEU A 915 -25.83 -25.27 9.01
N TYR A 916 -24.79 -25.68 9.71
CA TYR A 916 -24.57 -25.36 11.11
C TYR A 916 -23.29 -24.55 11.27
N PHE A 917 -23.42 -23.39 11.88
CA PHE A 917 -22.37 -22.42 12.13
C PHE A 917 -22.10 -22.38 13.64
N VAL A 918 -20.89 -22.76 14.07
CA VAL A 918 -20.56 -22.86 15.50
C VAL A 918 -20.16 -21.50 16.06
N THR A 919 -20.99 -20.91 16.93
CA THR A 919 -20.67 -19.64 17.61
C THR A 919 -19.83 -19.87 18.87
N SER A 920 -20.11 -20.95 19.60
CA SER A 920 -19.38 -21.29 20.83
C SER A 920 -19.51 -22.78 21.19
N GLY A 921 -18.57 -23.26 22.01
CA GLY A 921 -18.52 -24.66 22.45
C GLY A 921 -17.67 -25.57 21.55
N LYS A 922 -17.65 -26.86 21.89
CA LYS A 922 -16.96 -27.92 21.13
C LYS A 922 -17.96 -28.99 20.74
N ILE A 923 -17.95 -29.38 19.46
CA ILE A 923 -18.85 -30.39 18.90
C ILE A 923 -18.02 -31.52 18.31
N LYS A 924 -18.26 -32.75 18.78
CA LYS A 924 -17.67 -33.97 18.23
C LYS A 924 -18.48 -34.40 17.00
N ILE A 925 -17.83 -34.50 15.85
CA ILE A 925 -18.37 -35.10 14.64
C ILE A 925 -17.73 -36.48 14.50
N PHE A 926 -18.54 -37.53 14.45
CA PHE A 926 -18.08 -38.93 14.47
C PHE A 926 -19.08 -39.82 13.73
N PHE A 927 -18.68 -41.01 13.32
CA PHE A 927 -19.63 -42.03 12.86
C PHE A 927 -19.49 -43.29 13.69
N GLU A 928 -20.53 -44.12 13.69
CA GLU A 928 -20.53 -45.41 14.36
C GLU A 928 -20.46 -46.52 13.32
N ASP A 929 -19.49 -47.42 13.49
CA ASP A 929 -19.40 -48.69 12.76
C ASP A 929 -19.58 -49.88 13.71
N GLU A 930 -19.46 -51.11 13.19
CA GLU A 930 -19.60 -52.34 13.99
C GLU A 930 -18.54 -52.48 15.11
N ARG A 931 -17.48 -51.66 15.08
CA ARG A 931 -16.33 -51.68 16.02
C ARG A 931 -16.37 -50.54 17.03
N GLY A 932 -17.29 -49.58 16.90
CA GLY A 932 -17.53 -48.50 17.85
C GLY A 932 -17.55 -47.10 17.21
N GLU A 933 -17.41 -46.07 18.05
CA GLU A 933 -17.37 -44.67 17.60
C GLU A 933 -16.01 -44.29 17.00
N ILE A 934 -16.01 -43.78 15.76
CA ILE A 934 -14.83 -43.26 15.09
C ILE A 934 -14.94 -41.74 14.96
N LEU A 935 -14.05 -41.02 15.66
CA LEU A 935 -13.98 -39.56 15.61
C LEU A 935 -13.54 -39.10 14.21
N VAL A 936 -14.30 -38.18 13.64
CA VAL A 936 -14.00 -37.56 12.34
C VAL A 936 -13.33 -36.20 12.55
N LYS A 937 -13.95 -35.31 13.34
CA LYS A 937 -13.43 -33.98 13.65
C LYS A 937 -14.06 -33.46 14.95
N THR A 938 -13.36 -32.57 15.64
CA THR A 938 -13.98 -31.72 16.66
C THR A 938 -14.16 -30.30 16.10
N ALA A 939 -15.42 -29.88 15.88
CA ALA A 939 -15.76 -28.53 15.44
C ALA A 939 -15.72 -27.54 16.61
N ARG A 940 -15.23 -26.34 16.35
CA ARG A 940 -15.04 -25.23 17.30
C ARG A 940 -15.64 -23.95 16.73
N ARG A 941 -15.65 -22.88 17.53
CA ARG A 941 -16.09 -21.55 17.10
C ARG A 941 -15.45 -21.18 15.75
N GLY A 942 -16.28 -20.74 14.81
CA GLY A 942 -15.87 -20.40 13.44
C GLY A 942 -15.99 -21.55 12.43
N ASP A 943 -16.10 -22.81 12.88
CA ASP A 943 -16.35 -23.93 11.98
C ASP A 943 -17.79 -23.93 11.45
N VAL A 944 -17.93 -24.41 10.21
CA VAL A 944 -19.21 -24.66 9.54
C VAL A 944 -19.28 -26.14 9.16
N PHE A 945 -20.41 -26.80 9.39
CA PHE A 945 -20.63 -28.20 9.00
C PHE A 945 -22.04 -28.43 8.45
N GLY A 946 -22.24 -29.54 7.73
CA GLY A 946 -23.51 -29.90 7.08
C GLY A 946 -23.58 -29.59 5.57
N ALA A 947 -22.52 -29.01 5.00
CA ALA A 947 -22.44 -28.66 3.57
C ALA A 947 -22.74 -29.84 2.64
N GLU A 948 -22.27 -31.04 2.97
CA GLU A 948 -22.55 -32.27 2.20
C GLU A 948 -24.06 -32.51 2.05
N THR A 949 -24.84 -32.40 3.12
CA THR A 949 -26.30 -32.65 3.08
C THR A 949 -27.10 -31.52 2.43
N VAL A 950 -26.50 -30.35 2.28
CA VAL A 950 -27.16 -29.15 1.76
C VAL A 950 -26.97 -29.06 0.24
N PHE A 951 -25.73 -29.24 -0.22
CA PHE A 951 -25.36 -29.14 -1.63
C PHE A 951 -25.50 -30.46 -2.39
N ASP A 952 -25.27 -31.60 -1.72
CA ASP A 952 -25.62 -32.93 -2.23
C ASP A 952 -26.93 -33.39 -1.56
N SER A 953 -27.85 -33.99 -2.32
CA SER A 953 -29.11 -34.49 -1.74
C SER A 953 -28.86 -35.83 -1.05
N THR A 954 -28.27 -35.81 0.14
CA THR A 954 -27.85 -37.00 0.89
C THR A 954 -28.28 -36.94 2.35
N VAL A 955 -28.40 -38.10 2.99
CA VAL A 955 -28.52 -38.22 4.45
C VAL A 955 -27.20 -37.90 5.16
N TRP A 956 -27.28 -37.60 6.46
CA TRP A 956 -26.10 -37.45 7.32
C TRP A 956 -25.32 -38.76 7.43
N THR A 957 -24.05 -38.75 7.03
CA THR A 957 -23.16 -39.91 7.16
C THR A 957 -22.44 -39.97 8.52
N VAL A 958 -22.65 -38.97 9.36
CA VAL A 958 -21.99 -38.76 10.66
C VAL A 958 -23.00 -38.29 11.71
N ASN A 959 -22.72 -38.58 12.97
CA ASN A 959 -23.29 -37.94 14.14
C ASN A 959 -22.56 -36.62 14.44
N ALA A 960 -23.27 -35.65 15.00
CA ALA A 960 -22.66 -34.48 15.64
C ALA A 960 -23.26 -34.30 17.05
N ALA A 961 -22.41 -34.38 18.07
CA ALA A 961 -22.81 -34.22 19.47
C ALA A 961 -21.93 -33.21 20.20
N CYS A 962 -22.51 -32.47 21.13
CA CYS A 962 -21.82 -31.46 21.91
C CYS A 962 -20.90 -32.09 22.97
N LEU A 963 -19.62 -31.74 23.01
CA LEU A 963 -18.70 -32.10 24.11
C LEU A 963 -18.78 -31.12 25.28
N THR A 964 -19.22 -29.90 24.99
CA THR A 964 -19.49 -28.84 25.97
C THR A 964 -20.82 -28.21 25.61
N LYS A 965 -21.42 -27.42 26.52
CA LYS A 965 -22.49 -26.51 26.13
C LYS A 965 -22.05 -25.71 24.89
N ALA A 966 -22.89 -25.69 23.87
CA ALA A 966 -22.59 -25.07 22.59
C ALA A 966 -23.77 -24.21 22.12
N GLU A 967 -23.44 -23.18 21.35
CA GLU A 967 -24.41 -22.41 20.59
C GLU A 967 -24.07 -22.51 19.10
N VAL A 968 -25.12 -22.64 18.29
CA VAL A 968 -24.99 -22.74 16.84
C VAL A 968 -26.05 -21.88 16.17
N LEU A 969 -25.69 -21.33 15.02
CA LEU A 969 -26.62 -20.72 14.05
C LEU A 969 -26.93 -21.77 12.97
N ILE A 970 -28.22 -21.92 12.65
CA ILE A 970 -28.73 -22.95 11.75
C ILE A 970 -29.35 -22.28 10.53
N LEU A 971 -28.83 -22.58 9.33
CA LEU A 971 -29.42 -22.17 8.07
C LEU A 971 -30.11 -23.37 7.41
N GLY A 972 -31.43 -23.26 7.20
CA GLY A 972 -32.21 -24.29 6.54
C GLY A 972 -32.00 -24.29 5.03
N VAL A 973 -32.06 -25.48 4.41
CA VAL A 973 -31.92 -25.59 2.96
C VAL A 973 -33.04 -24.89 2.17
N ASP A 974 -34.22 -24.77 2.76
CA ASP A 974 -35.34 -24.05 2.14
C ASP A 974 -34.99 -22.57 1.89
N GLN A 975 -34.29 -21.94 2.84
CA GLN A 975 -33.84 -20.56 2.70
C GLN A 975 -32.80 -20.40 1.59
N LEU A 976 -31.90 -21.38 1.45
CA LEU A 976 -30.91 -21.40 0.36
C LEU A 976 -31.56 -21.57 -1.01
N LEU A 977 -32.62 -22.39 -1.11
CA LEU A 977 -33.37 -22.57 -2.35
C LEU A 977 -34.10 -21.28 -2.76
N ILE A 978 -34.61 -20.51 -1.80
CA ILE A 978 -35.19 -19.17 -2.02
C ILE A 978 -34.09 -18.23 -2.54
N TRP A 979 -32.95 -18.13 -1.85
CA TRP A 979 -31.85 -17.25 -2.25
C TRP A 979 -31.22 -17.64 -3.59
N ARG A 980 -31.23 -18.90 -4.00
CA ARG A 980 -30.80 -19.29 -5.35
C ARG A 980 -31.59 -18.58 -6.45
N THR A 981 -32.83 -18.20 -6.18
CA THR A 981 -33.70 -17.48 -7.12
C THR A 981 -33.63 -15.97 -6.90
N GLU A 982 -33.68 -15.53 -5.64
CA GLU A 982 -33.81 -14.11 -5.28
C GLU A 982 -32.47 -13.38 -5.11
N LEU A 983 -31.45 -14.07 -4.60
CA LEU A 983 -30.11 -13.55 -4.27
C LEU A 983 -29.01 -14.52 -4.73
N PRO A 984 -28.89 -14.78 -6.06
CA PRO A 984 -28.00 -15.82 -6.58
C PRO A 984 -26.52 -15.56 -6.29
N SER A 985 -26.11 -14.29 -6.13
CA SER A 985 -24.73 -13.95 -5.75
C SER A 985 -24.38 -14.43 -4.34
N LEU A 986 -25.30 -14.25 -3.38
CA LEU A 986 -25.12 -14.68 -1.99
C LEU A 986 -25.04 -16.20 -1.91
N GLU A 987 -25.96 -16.91 -2.57
CA GLU A 987 -25.98 -18.38 -2.57
C GLU A 987 -24.71 -18.97 -3.22
N SER A 988 -24.27 -18.42 -4.36
CA SER A 988 -23.05 -18.87 -5.03
C SER A 988 -21.82 -18.67 -4.16
N ARG A 989 -21.64 -17.48 -3.56
CA ARG A 989 -20.46 -17.20 -2.70
C ARG A 989 -20.44 -18.05 -1.44
N LEU A 990 -21.61 -18.28 -0.83
CA LEU A 990 -21.72 -19.15 0.33
C LEU A 990 -21.41 -20.61 -0.05
N THR A 991 -21.88 -21.05 -1.22
CA THR A 991 -21.56 -22.39 -1.77
C THR A 991 -20.05 -22.54 -1.97
N ASP A 992 -19.42 -21.58 -2.65
CA ASP A 992 -17.97 -21.59 -2.88
C ASP A 992 -17.17 -21.60 -1.58
N PHE A 993 -17.60 -20.81 -0.58
CA PHE A 993 -16.98 -20.78 0.74
C PHE A 993 -17.09 -22.15 1.43
N CYS A 994 -18.27 -22.76 1.46
CA CYS A 994 -18.47 -24.08 2.07
C CYS A 994 -17.73 -25.20 1.32
N LEU A 995 -17.60 -25.12 -0.01
CA LEU A 995 -16.84 -26.08 -0.81
C LEU A 995 -15.33 -25.95 -0.59
N LYS A 996 -14.78 -24.73 -0.51
CA LYS A 996 -13.37 -24.51 -0.14
C LYS A 996 -13.05 -25.10 1.23
N LEU A 997 -13.95 -24.93 2.21
CA LEU A 997 -13.80 -25.56 3.53
C LEU A 997 -13.81 -27.09 3.46
N LYS A 998 -14.51 -27.70 2.49
CA LYS A 998 -14.53 -29.15 2.27
C LYS A 998 -13.17 -29.68 1.78
N ASP A 999 -12.48 -28.89 0.94
CA ASP A 999 -11.16 -29.24 0.39
C ASP A 999 -10.00 -28.91 1.35
N ASP A 1000 -10.03 -27.77 2.05
CA ASP A 1000 -8.98 -27.37 3.00
C ASP A 1000 -9.05 -28.16 4.32
N GLN A 1001 -10.24 -28.60 4.71
CA GLN A 1001 -10.45 -29.50 5.86
C GLN A 1001 -10.54 -30.94 5.41
N VAL A 1002 -9.58 -31.39 4.58
CA VAL A 1002 -9.41 -32.81 4.30
C VAL A 1002 -9.53 -33.54 5.64
N PHE A 1003 -10.36 -34.58 5.63
CA PHE A 1003 -10.33 -35.73 6.52
C PHE A 1003 -8.94 -36.42 6.49
N ALA A 1004 -7.87 -35.64 6.68
CA ALA A 1004 -6.45 -35.96 6.54
C ALA A 1004 -5.81 -36.28 7.89
N THR A 1005 -6.61 -36.65 8.89
CA THR A 1005 -6.10 -37.33 10.06
C THR A 1005 -6.78 -38.69 10.17
N GLN A 1006 -6.03 -39.68 9.68
CA GLN A 1006 -6.22 -41.12 9.87
C GLN A 1006 -7.38 -41.78 9.11
N GLY A 1007 -7.02 -42.27 7.91
CA GLY A 1007 -7.64 -43.43 7.31
C GLY A 1007 -8.66 -43.10 6.24
N SER A 1008 -8.36 -43.52 5.02
CA SER A 1008 -9.35 -43.89 4.02
C SER A 1008 -10.19 -45.08 4.51
N ARG A 1009 -10.82 -44.98 5.68
CA ARG A 1009 -11.88 -45.90 6.07
C ARG A 1009 -13.14 -45.37 5.41
N ASP A 1010 -13.55 -46.08 4.37
CA ASP A 1010 -14.86 -45.89 3.78
C ASP A 1010 -15.89 -45.83 4.92
N ARG A 1011 -16.68 -44.74 5.00
CA ARG A 1011 -17.76 -44.62 5.99
C ARG A 1011 -18.91 -45.58 5.70
N ARG A 1012 -18.85 -46.28 4.56
CA ARG A 1012 -19.82 -47.28 4.14
C ARG A 1012 -19.57 -48.59 4.88
N ARG A 1013 -20.67 -49.24 5.25
CA ARG A 1013 -20.67 -50.49 6.03
C ARG A 1013 -20.18 -51.72 5.25
N SER A 1014 -20.24 -51.68 3.92
CA SER A 1014 -19.90 -52.80 3.04
C SER A 1014 -18.97 -52.32 1.93
N GLU A 1015 -18.02 -53.18 1.57
CA GLU A 1015 -17.13 -52.96 0.43
C GLU A 1015 -17.92 -52.84 -0.88
N ARG A 1016 -17.49 -51.94 -1.76
CA ARG A 1016 -18.17 -51.65 -3.03
C ARG A 1016 -17.35 -52.16 -4.20
N HIS A 1017 -18.01 -52.91 -5.08
CA HIS A 1017 -17.45 -53.41 -6.31
C HIS A 1017 -17.88 -52.50 -7.46
N LYS A 1018 -16.92 -52.02 -8.26
CA LYS A 1018 -17.22 -51.24 -9.48
C LYS A 1018 -17.74 -52.19 -10.55
N VAL A 1019 -18.92 -51.89 -11.08
CA VAL A 1019 -19.63 -52.75 -12.04
C VAL A 1019 -20.34 -51.86 -13.04
N SER A 1020 -20.14 -52.09 -14.33
CA SER A 1020 -20.80 -51.35 -15.41
C SER A 1020 -21.93 -52.19 -16.02
N GLY A 1021 -23.10 -51.59 -16.20
CA GLY A 1021 -24.28 -52.31 -16.67
C GLY A 1021 -25.50 -51.41 -16.83
N ARG A 1022 -26.51 -51.88 -17.57
CA ARG A 1022 -27.80 -51.17 -17.62
C ARG A 1022 -28.65 -51.60 -16.44
N VAL A 1023 -29.18 -50.63 -15.72
CA VAL A 1023 -30.11 -50.85 -14.62
C VAL A 1023 -31.45 -50.22 -14.98
N SER A 1024 -32.55 -50.92 -14.69
CA SER A 1024 -33.89 -50.30 -14.66
C SER A 1024 -34.33 -50.11 -13.22
N SER A 1025 -35.11 -49.08 -12.97
CA SER A 1025 -35.61 -48.78 -11.64
C SER A 1025 -37.04 -48.27 -11.68
N LEU A 1026 -37.83 -48.59 -10.65
CA LEU A 1026 -39.22 -48.16 -10.51
C LEU A 1026 -39.45 -47.56 -9.13
N LEU A 1027 -40.02 -46.35 -9.06
CA LEU A 1027 -40.39 -45.73 -7.79
C LEU A 1027 -41.63 -46.41 -7.18
N LEU A 1028 -41.57 -46.62 -5.87
CA LEU A 1028 -42.65 -47.20 -5.07
C LEU A 1028 -43.40 -46.11 -4.31
N ASP A 1029 -44.71 -46.28 -4.12
CA ASP A 1029 -45.51 -45.44 -3.26
C ASP A 1029 -45.33 -45.80 -1.77
N ASP A 1030 -45.97 -45.04 -0.88
CA ASP A 1030 -45.87 -45.24 0.57
C ASP A 1030 -46.46 -46.59 1.03
N ASN A 1031 -47.27 -47.24 0.20
CA ASN A 1031 -47.84 -48.57 0.43
C ASN A 1031 -47.03 -49.69 -0.24
N GLY A 1032 -45.90 -49.38 -0.88
CA GLY A 1032 -45.05 -50.33 -1.60
C GLY A 1032 -45.57 -50.75 -2.98
N SER A 1033 -46.60 -50.08 -3.50
CA SER A 1033 -47.13 -50.31 -4.85
C SER A 1033 -46.39 -49.51 -5.90
N LEU A 1034 -46.33 -50.03 -7.14
CA LEU A 1034 -45.60 -49.42 -8.25
C LEU A 1034 -46.28 -48.11 -8.69
N THR A 1035 -45.54 -46.99 -8.69
CA THR A 1035 -46.06 -45.68 -9.13
C THR A 1035 -46.14 -45.51 -10.66
N GLY A 1036 -45.61 -46.47 -11.42
CA GLY A 1036 -45.49 -46.41 -12.88
C GLY A 1036 -44.34 -45.53 -13.38
N ILE A 1037 -43.63 -44.83 -12.49
CA ILE A 1037 -42.44 -44.04 -12.84
C ILE A 1037 -41.25 -44.99 -12.95
N ALA A 1038 -40.94 -45.40 -14.18
CA ALA A 1038 -39.81 -46.25 -14.52
C ALA A 1038 -38.67 -45.44 -15.16
N SER A 1039 -37.45 -45.75 -14.75
CA SER A 1039 -36.22 -45.11 -15.18
C SER A 1039 -35.19 -46.13 -15.63
N LYS A 1040 -34.34 -45.75 -16.59
CA LYS A 1040 -33.15 -46.53 -16.96
C LYS A 1040 -31.91 -45.71 -16.64
N GLY A 1041 -30.90 -46.37 -16.10
CA GLY A 1041 -29.63 -45.78 -15.73
C GLY A 1041 -28.45 -46.69 -16.04
N GLU A 1042 -27.26 -46.18 -15.74
CA GLU A 1042 -26.00 -46.93 -15.87
C GLU A 1042 -25.46 -47.24 -14.47
N LEU A 1043 -25.27 -48.52 -14.19
CA LEU A 1043 -24.69 -49.01 -12.95
C LEU A 1043 -23.25 -48.49 -12.80
N VAL A 1044 -22.90 -48.05 -11.59
CA VAL A 1044 -21.56 -47.55 -11.25
C VAL A 1044 -20.87 -48.50 -10.29
N ASP A 1045 -21.54 -48.83 -9.18
CA ASP A 1045 -21.04 -49.77 -8.18
C ASP A 1045 -22.18 -50.49 -7.45
N ILE A 1046 -21.85 -51.62 -6.83
CA ILE A 1046 -22.76 -52.41 -5.99
C ILE A 1046 -22.01 -52.99 -4.79
N SER A 1047 -22.74 -53.23 -3.70
CA SER A 1047 -22.30 -53.97 -2.52
C SER A 1047 -23.41 -54.87 -2.01
N GLU A 1048 -23.13 -55.68 -0.99
CA GLU A 1048 -24.15 -56.47 -0.28
C GLU A 1048 -25.32 -55.61 0.23
N GLY A 1049 -25.06 -54.34 0.57
CA GLY A 1049 -26.03 -53.45 1.22
C GLY A 1049 -26.63 -52.39 0.32
N GLY A 1050 -26.18 -52.23 -0.93
CA GLY A 1050 -26.73 -51.20 -1.79
C GLY A 1050 -26.09 -51.07 -3.15
N VAL A 1051 -26.63 -50.16 -3.95
CA VAL A 1051 -26.24 -49.96 -5.36
C VAL A 1051 -26.15 -48.48 -5.70
N SER A 1052 -25.26 -48.11 -6.61
CA SER A 1052 -25.21 -46.78 -7.20
C SER A 1052 -25.31 -46.83 -8.73
N PHE A 1053 -26.03 -45.88 -9.31
CA PHE A 1053 -26.18 -45.78 -10.75
C PHE A 1053 -26.39 -44.33 -11.21
N LEU A 1054 -25.90 -44.01 -12.40
CA LEU A 1054 -26.13 -42.73 -13.07
C LEU A 1054 -27.54 -42.69 -13.66
N PHE A 1055 -28.20 -41.57 -13.43
CA PHE A 1055 -29.57 -41.32 -13.82
C PHE A 1055 -29.73 -39.88 -14.31
N ARG A 1056 -30.46 -39.70 -15.41
CA ARG A 1056 -30.72 -38.37 -15.97
C ARG A 1056 -32.06 -37.83 -15.47
N VAL A 1057 -32.04 -36.73 -14.72
CA VAL A 1057 -33.24 -36.04 -14.22
C VAL A 1057 -33.58 -34.88 -15.15
N SER A 1058 -34.82 -34.78 -15.63
CA SER A 1058 -35.23 -33.71 -16.56
C SER A 1058 -35.12 -32.28 -15.97
N GLN A 1059 -35.23 -32.14 -14.64
CA GLN A 1059 -35.09 -30.87 -13.93
C GLN A 1059 -34.34 -31.08 -12.60
N LYS A 1060 -33.22 -30.39 -12.41
CA LYS A 1060 -32.37 -30.45 -11.19
C LYS A 1060 -33.15 -30.27 -9.87
N LYS A 1061 -34.21 -29.46 -9.85
CA LYS A 1061 -35.07 -29.26 -8.66
C LYS A 1061 -35.80 -30.53 -8.19
N ASN A 1062 -36.06 -31.49 -9.09
CA ASN A 1062 -36.78 -32.72 -8.77
C ASN A 1062 -35.85 -33.81 -8.20
N ALA A 1063 -34.53 -33.65 -8.31
CA ALA A 1063 -33.56 -34.64 -7.82
C ALA A 1063 -33.68 -34.86 -6.31
N ARG A 1064 -33.90 -33.78 -5.53
CA ARG A 1064 -34.03 -33.85 -4.06
C ARG A 1064 -35.31 -34.57 -3.61
N LEU A 1065 -36.38 -34.57 -4.43
CA LEU A 1065 -37.64 -35.24 -4.12
C LEU A 1065 -37.53 -36.77 -4.14
N LEU A 1066 -36.45 -37.30 -4.73
CA LEU A 1066 -36.15 -38.73 -4.76
C LEU A 1066 -35.54 -39.20 -3.44
N LEU A 1067 -34.92 -38.32 -2.66
CA LEU A 1067 -34.26 -38.70 -1.40
C LEU A 1067 -35.29 -39.28 -0.41
N GLY A 1068 -35.02 -40.49 0.09
CA GLY A 1068 -35.89 -41.21 1.01
C GLY A 1068 -37.09 -41.90 0.37
N ARG A 1069 -37.24 -41.87 -0.96
CA ARG A 1069 -38.28 -42.64 -1.67
C ARG A 1069 -37.89 -44.11 -1.74
N ALA A 1070 -38.88 -44.97 -1.62
CA ALA A 1070 -38.74 -46.39 -1.89
C ALA A 1070 -38.59 -46.63 -3.40
N ILE A 1071 -37.66 -47.49 -3.78
CA ILE A 1071 -37.32 -47.77 -5.17
C ILE A 1071 -37.07 -49.27 -5.34
N ARG A 1072 -37.59 -49.83 -6.41
CA ARG A 1072 -37.23 -51.17 -6.90
C ARG A 1072 -36.16 -51.01 -7.96
N VAL A 1073 -35.04 -51.71 -7.81
CA VAL A 1073 -33.93 -51.71 -8.75
C VAL A 1073 -33.85 -53.09 -9.41
N GLN A 1074 -33.76 -53.11 -10.74
CA GLN A 1074 -33.66 -54.30 -11.57
C GLN A 1074 -32.27 -54.37 -12.20
N ILE A 1075 -31.47 -55.35 -11.79
CA ILE A 1075 -30.06 -55.51 -12.17
C ILE A 1075 -29.91 -56.83 -12.94
N PRO A 1076 -29.33 -56.85 -14.16
CA PRO A 1076 -29.08 -58.09 -14.88
C PRO A 1076 -28.00 -58.93 -14.19
N ILE A 1077 -28.23 -60.24 -14.05
CA ILE A 1077 -27.32 -61.18 -13.36
C ILE A 1077 -26.35 -61.84 -14.36
N ASP A 1078 -26.70 -61.92 -15.65
CA ASP A 1078 -25.92 -62.55 -16.72
C ASP A 1078 -25.96 -61.73 -18.04
N LEU A 1079 -25.09 -62.04 -19.00
CA LEU A 1079 -25.01 -61.44 -20.34
C LEU A 1079 -26.30 -61.65 -21.16
N THR A 1080 -27.05 -62.71 -20.85
CA THR A 1080 -28.39 -62.92 -21.41
C THR A 1080 -29.44 -62.17 -20.60
N VAL A 1081 -30.20 -61.27 -21.22
CA VAL A 1081 -31.22 -60.38 -20.59
C VAL A 1081 -32.40 -61.16 -19.94
N ARG A 1082 -32.29 -62.47 -19.75
CA ARG A 1082 -33.39 -63.36 -19.32
C ARG A 1082 -33.56 -63.46 -17.80
N GLU A 1083 -32.52 -63.21 -17.00
CA GLU A 1083 -32.61 -63.20 -15.53
C GLU A 1083 -32.18 -61.84 -14.97
N GLN A 1084 -33.09 -61.19 -14.24
CA GLN A 1084 -32.88 -59.91 -13.58
C GLN A 1084 -33.16 -60.06 -12.09
N LEU A 1085 -32.24 -59.56 -11.27
CA LEU A 1085 -32.44 -59.37 -9.85
C LEU A 1085 -33.35 -58.17 -9.65
N GLU A 1086 -34.51 -58.36 -9.02
CA GLU A 1086 -35.32 -57.25 -8.50
C GLU A 1086 -35.05 -57.09 -7.00
N ILE A 1087 -34.61 -55.90 -6.59
CA ILE A 1087 -34.34 -55.61 -5.18
C ILE A 1087 -34.95 -54.27 -4.77
N ASP A 1088 -35.66 -54.29 -3.65
CA ASP A 1088 -36.25 -53.09 -3.06
C ASP A 1088 -35.27 -52.40 -2.12
N GLY A 1089 -35.23 -51.08 -2.23
CA GLY A 1089 -34.38 -50.23 -1.41
C GLY A 1089 -34.97 -48.86 -1.19
N GLU A 1090 -34.19 -48.03 -0.51
CA GLU A 1090 -34.47 -46.62 -0.28
C GLU A 1090 -33.35 -45.77 -0.86
N ILE A 1091 -33.71 -44.68 -1.54
CA ILE A 1091 -32.73 -43.73 -2.06
C ILE A 1091 -32.14 -42.94 -0.90
N ILE A 1092 -30.84 -43.10 -0.64
CA ILE A 1092 -30.13 -42.45 0.48
C ILE A 1092 -29.24 -41.28 0.04
N ALA A 1093 -28.92 -41.20 -1.26
CA ALA A 1093 -28.25 -40.04 -1.82
C ALA A 1093 -28.57 -39.86 -3.32
N VAL A 1094 -28.61 -38.60 -3.75
CA VAL A 1094 -28.70 -38.16 -5.14
C VAL A 1094 -27.66 -37.06 -5.35
N CYS A 1095 -26.56 -37.41 -5.99
CA CYS A 1095 -25.37 -36.57 -6.12
C CYS A 1095 -25.16 -36.18 -7.59
N GLY A 1096 -24.90 -34.91 -7.91
CA GLY A 1096 -24.67 -34.45 -9.29
C GLY A 1096 -23.24 -33.93 -9.48
N PRO A 1097 -22.47 -34.37 -10.50
CA PRO A 1097 -21.21 -33.74 -10.85
C PRO A 1097 -21.41 -32.29 -11.32
N GLN A 1098 -20.51 -31.38 -10.95
CA GLN A 1098 -20.59 -29.96 -11.31
C GLN A 1098 -20.48 -29.69 -12.83
N SER A 1099 -19.97 -30.64 -13.62
CA SER A 1099 -19.60 -30.48 -15.02
C SER A 1099 -20.59 -31.03 -16.05
N LEU A 1100 -21.61 -31.80 -15.65
CA LEU A 1100 -22.57 -32.44 -16.56
C LEU A 1100 -24.01 -32.05 -16.19
N GLU A 1101 -24.67 -31.31 -17.09
CA GLU A 1101 -26.07 -30.90 -16.87
C GLU A 1101 -27.01 -32.12 -16.84
N ASN A 1102 -27.78 -32.22 -15.76
CA ASN A 1102 -28.91 -33.15 -15.57
C ASN A 1102 -28.58 -34.63 -15.35
N GLU A 1103 -27.32 -35.01 -15.13
CA GLU A 1103 -26.92 -36.37 -14.77
C GLU A 1103 -26.60 -36.48 -13.27
N PHE A 1104 -27.13 -37.49 -12.59
CA PHE A 1104 -27.01 -37.67 -11.14
C PHE A 1104 -26.67 -39.12 -10.80
N SER A 1105 -25.77 -39.33 -9.86
CA SER A 1105 -25.56 -40.61 -9.20
C SER A 1105 -26.62 -40.81 -8.12
N ILE A 1106 -27.47 -41.83 -8.29
CA ILE A 1106 -28.44 -42.27 -7.29
C ILE A 1106 -27.80 -43.40 -6.49
N HIS A 1107 -27.81 -43.26 -5.17
CA HIS A 1107 -27.35 -44.28 -4.24
C HIS A 1107 -28.55 -44.85 -3.48
N VAL A 1108 -28.71 -46.16 -3.56
CA VAL A 1108 -29.80 -46.91 -2.95
C VAL A 1108 -29.24 -47.82 -1.87
N ASN A 1109 -29.88 -47.80 -0.69
CA ASN A 1109 -29.65 -48.76 0.38
C ASN A 1109 -30.71 -49.86 0.28
N PHE A 1110 -30.30 -51.13 0.21
CA PHE A 1110 -31.23 -52.24 0.12
C PHE A 1110 -31.96 -52.47 1.44
N ARG A 1111 -33.21 -52.95 1.35
CA ARG A 1111 -33.99 -53.36 2.54
C ARG A 1111 -33.47 -54.67 3.11
N GLU A 1112 -33.04 -55.57 2.25
CA GLU A 1112 -32.44 -56.87 2.60
C GLU A 1112 -31.05 -56.96 1.98
N LYS A 1113 -30.10 -57.59 2.69
CA LYS A 1113 -28.74 -57.78 2.17
C LYS A 1113 -28.77 -58.73 0.97
N LEU A 1114 -27.95 -58.42 -0.03
CA LEU A 1114 -27.75 -59.29 -1.17
C LEU A 1114 -26.92 -60.52 -0.75
N PRO A 1115 -27.33 -61.74 -1.14
CA PRO A 1115 -26.50 -62.94 -1.00
C PRO A 1115 -25.14 -62.81 -1.70
N GLU A 1116 -24.09 -63.39 -1.11
CA GLU A 1116 -22.70 -63.27 -1.59
C GLU A 1116 -22.51 -63.90 -2.99
N ASP A 1117 -23.15 -65.04 -3.25
CA ASP A 1117 -23.16 -65.73 -4.55
C ASP A 1117 -23.79 -64.89 -5.68
N MET A 1118 -24.84 -64.15 -5.35
CA MET A 1118 -25.50 -63.22 -6.28
C MET A 1118 -24.66 -61.97 -6.54
N LEU A 1119 -23.98 -61.45 -5.51
CA LEU A 1119 -23.07 -60.31 -5.64
C LEU A 1119 -21.88 -60.67 -6.55
N GLU A 1120 -21.26 -61.84 -6.35
CA GLU A 1120 -20.17 -62.33 -7.20
C GLU A 1120 -20.62 -62.49 -8.67
N SER A 1121 -21.81 -63.04 -8.90
CA SER A 1121 -22.37 -63.22 -10.24
C SER A 1121 -22.54 -61.89 -10.98
N ILE A 1122 -23.09 -60.87 -10.31
CA ILE A 1122 -23.25 -59.52 -10.86
C ILE A 1122 -21.90 -58.86 -11.14
N CYS A 1123 -20.92 -59.03 -10.25
CA CYS A 1123 -19.58 -58.48 -10.43
C CYS A 1123 -18.87 -59.11 -11.65
N ASN A 1124 -18.96 -60.42 -11.82
CA ASN A 1124 -18.38 -61.13 -12.95
C ASN A 1124 -19.02 -60.71 -14.29
N ALA A 1125 -20.36 -60.61 -14.34
CA ALA A 1125 -21.09 -60.21 -15.54
C ALA A 1125 -20.80 -58.75 -15.98
N GLY A 1126 -20.50 -57.85 -15.04
CA GLY A 1126 -20.17 -56.46 -15.35
C GLY A 1126 -18.71 -56.20 -15.74
N GLN A 1127 -17.76 -57.07 -15.34
CA GLN A 1127 -16.34 -56.93 -15.71
C GLN A 1127 -16.06 -57.31 -17.17
N GLU A 1128 -16.80 -58.26 -17.75
CA GLU A 1128 -16.60 -58.69 -19.15
C GLU A 1128 -16.97 -57.61 -20.20
N LYS A 1129 -17.75 -56.59 -19.82
CA LYS A 1129 -18.11 -55.46 -20.71
C LYS A 1129 -17.07 -54.35 -20.79
N THR A 1130 -16.10 -54.30 -19.87
CA THR A 1130 -15.08 -53.24 -19.84
C THR A 1130 -13.87 -53.55 -20.73
N VAL A 1131 -13.81 -54.76 -21.31
CA VAL A 1131 -12.69 -55.26 -22.14
C VAL A 1131 -13.03 -55.32 -23.64
N GLN A 1132 -14.19 -54.79 -24.06
CA GLN A 1132 -14.57 -54.68 -25.49
C GLN A 1132 -14.62 -53.26 -26.02
#